data_AF-A0A815RR56-F1
#
_entry.id   AF-A0A815RR56-F1
#
_cell.length_a   1.000
_cell.length_b   1.000
_cell.length_c   1.000
_cell.angle_alpha   90.00
_cell.angle_beta   90.00
_cell.angle_gamma   90.00
#
_symmetry.space_group_name_H-M   'P 1'
#
loop_
_entity.id
_entity.type
_entity.pdbx_description
1 polymer ?
#
loop_
_entity_poly.entity_id
_entity_poly.type
_entity_poly.pdbx_seq_one_letter_code
_entity_poly.pdbx_strand_id
1 'polypeptide(L)'
;MSSSNDTSVVASSAIIVALNLIKERFTGNLPLIFLILGSIGFLGNTFTFLQRNLRSNTFCIYSLCGSVVDVINLYTNLLMAYIAKDSNALSNITSRTECKTKLFLAVFLPQLSMNLLVTSLIDRFSCTCSLTSPIRRMRQLKMVPYLVALTILISGVMSLYSPVFYDYVLNSGCVVTDTLSNGILYTILHGFITPIVMFVFAWLTYRNVRQSRQRVTVANTSATTNRSRHQFISTVVTQVCVTSFLTLQWIGVYLYWIVTRNANKTADQWAIFYFTFSLSNNLYYLINVKSFYLSTLTSRLFRQALIRGLFKNVAMVLKLRELLIKQVAIHLPYFSYDSCQCLTADQRERVLRWLVSHDYLSPTVAPYITKNLLSIPLYSLEFYKCDQLTNDMLIEIGRASHFSRLKSLIIHQCSQVQDSGVRAITKGQLSLEYVALRKLANLTDVGLDGIHSAFLKEIDFRWNEKIQDHGIFTIVSNNLNLRSIRLVNCHRLTGQSVNHIAQNLAEKLEVLDVEGLKTLDAEVFVHLVDYCPNIRSLNLFGIINLDADGLFTLFVRSTRMMQLNLSYTTCFLQEPVADYLCCLPLSLVDICLSGTQVYSTHILVRALTRLKNIEHLRLNGLATISDDAIEKILAVIGGRLKTLEMNGYITVGSLTDRSVEHIVRYCTSLEHLSLNLLSFTSTLDSLYELFSSTGRASKLHTISLSSFRNINERVLWSLAENCLNVTLLELSGIPCVNDALISSLKHCRKLSHLNIKGCKQITDLSICDLLGVCRFVSLVLSGCYQLTDKSILALAHTQPFLEEIYISGCTRISPAAVRFLQDNTIRRLYIDHKIPNALPDAMMARNLDTGLFEQV
;
A
#
# COMPACT_ATOMS: atom_id res chain seq x y z
N MET A 1 -43.34 -2.57 -63.40
CA MET A 1 -44.31 -1.65 -64.02
C MET A 1 -45.43 -1.39 -63.02
N SER A 2 -45.71 -0.10 -62.86
CA SER A 2 -46.75 0.66 -62.15
C SER A 2 -48.02 0.02 -61.54
N SER A 3 -48.37 0.64 -60.39
CA SER A 3 -49.68 1.07 -59.87
C SER A 3 -50.63 0.08 -59.19
N SER A 4 -50.82 0.24 -57.88
CA SER A 4 -51.92 1.06 -57.33
C SER A 4 -51.84 1.13 -55.79
N ASN A 5 -52.19 2.30 -55.26
CA ASN A 5 -52.36 2.58 -53.84
C ASN A 5 -53.44 1.67 -53.24
N ASP A 6 -53.21 1.15 -52.03
CA ASP A 6 -54.29 1.02 -51.06
C ASP A 6 -53.76 1.23 -49.63
N THR A 7 -54.16 2.38 -49.09
CA THR A 7 -54.12 2.71 -47.68
C THR A 7 -55.05 1.76 -46.91
N SER A 8 -54.48 0.88 -46.08
CA SER A 8 -55.21 0.33 -44.93
C SER A 8 -54.37 0.49 -43.68
N VAL A 9 -54.85 1.38 -42.81
CA VAL A 9 -54.41 1.51 -41.42
C VAL A 9 -54.78 0.21 -40.71
N VAL A 10 -53.86 -0.75 -40.70
CA VAL A 10 -53.98 -1.92 -39.82
C VAL A 10 -53.61 -1.42 -38.42
N ALA A 11 -54.61 -1.35 -37.54
CA ALA A 11 -54.39 -1.12 -36.11
C ALA A 11 -53.29 -2.08 -35.63
N SER A 12 -52.12 -1.54 -35.29
CA SER A 12 -50.97 -2.34 -34.85
C SER A 12 -51.36 -3.03 -33.56
N SER A 13 -51.35 -4.37 -33.54
CA SER A 13 -51.64 -5.15 -32.33
C SER A 13 -50.75 -4.67 -31.18
N ALA A 14 -51.24 -4.74 -29.93
CA ALA A 14 -50.45 -4.35 -28.76
C ALA A 14 -49.09 -5.08 -28.68
N ILE A 15 -49.02 -6.29 -29.26
CA ILE A 15 -47.81 -7.11 -29.39
C ILE A 15 -46.81 -6.44 -30.34
N ILE A 16 -47.23 -5.95 -31.51
CA ILE A 16 -46.35 -5.27 -32.47
C ILE A 16 -45.75 -4.02 -31.83
N VAL A 17 -46.56 -3.22 -31.15
CA VAL A 17 -46.10 -1.99 -30.46
C VAL A 17 -45.10 -2.33 -29.35
N ALA A 18 -45.40 -3.32 -28.51
CA ALA A 18 -44.51 -3.76 -27.44
C ALA A 18 -43.17 -4.31 -27.98
N LEU A 19 -43.20 -5.17 -29.00
CA LEU A 19 -42.00 -5.75 -29.60
C LEU A 19 -41.12 -4.68 -30.26
N ASN A 20 -41.71 -3.69 -30.92
CA ASN A 20 -40.96 -2.58 -31.52
C ASN A 20 -40.29 -1.69 -30.46
N LEU A 21 -41.00 -1.35 -29.37
CA LEU A 21 -40.43 -0.61 -28.23
C LEU A 21 -39.26 -1.34 -27.57
N ILE A 22 -39.40 -2.66 -27.33
CA ILE A 22 -38.34 -3.48 -26.73
C ILE A 22 -37.15 -3.59 -27.68
N LYS A 23 -37.41 -3.81 -28.98
CA LYS A 23 -36.40 -3.83 -30.04
C LYS A 23 -35.57 -2.55 -30.02
N GLU A 24 -36.21 -1.39 -30.05
CA GLU A 24 -35.56 -0.07 -30.08
C GLU A 24 -34.63 0.13 -28.87
N ARG A 25 -35.12 -0.21 -27.67
CA ARG A 25 -34.32 -0.14 -26.43
C ARG A 25 -33.12 -1.09 -26.45
N PHE A 26 -33.28 -2.31 -26.97
CA PHE A 26 -32.16 -3.25 -27.09
C PHE A 26 -31.13 -2.80 -28.11
N THR A 27 -31.56 -2.33 -29.29
CA THR A 27 -30.66 -1.81 -30.33
C THR A 27 -29.90 -0.56 -29.89
N GLY A 28 -30.48 0.26 -29.01
CA GLY A 28 -29.78 1.41 -28.43
C GLY A 28 -28.79 1.06 -27.31
N ASN A 29 -29.17 0.19 -26.38
CA ASN A 29 -28.38 0.00 -25.15
C ASN A 29 -27.38 -1.15 -25.21
N LEU A 30 -27.71 -2.27 -25.86
CA LEU A 30 -26.86 -3.47 -25.86
C LEU A 30 -25.48 -3.24 -26.53
N PRO A 31 -25.38 -2.53 -27.68
CA PRO A 31 -24.09 -2.23 -28.29
C PRO A 31 -23.13 -1.50 -27.35
N LEU A 32 -23.62 -0.51 -26.62
CA LEU A 32 -22.81 0.26 -25.67
C LEU A 32 -22.34 -0.62 -24.49
N ILE A 33 -23.24 -1.45 -23.96
CA ILE A 33 -22.91 -2.40 -22.89
C ILE A 33 -21.81 -3.37 -23.36
N PHE A 34 -21.93 -3.94 -24.56
CA PHE A 34 -20.92 -4.85 -25.09
C PHE A 34 -19.59 -4.18 -25.42
N LEU A 35 -19.62 -2.92 -25.89
CA LEU A 35 -18.40 -2.13 -26.10
C LEU A 35 -17.64 -1.92 -24.78
N ILE A 36 -18.35 -1.53 -23.71
CA ILE A 36 -17.75 -1.32 -22.38
C ILE A 36 -17.21 -2.65 -21.83
N LEU A 37 -18.05 -3.70 -21.78
CA LEU A 37 -17.66 -4.99 -21.21
C LEU A 37 -16.53 -5.66 -22.00
N GLY A 38 -16.54 -5.54 -23.32
CA GLY A 38 -15.50 -6.06 -24.20
C GLY A 38 -14.17 -5.32 -24.04
N SER A 39 -14.20 -3.99 -23.94
CA SER A 39 -13.00 -3.17 -23.74
C SER A 39 -12.35 -3.42 -22.38
N ILE A 40 -13.15 -3.47 -21.31
CA ILE A 40 -12.68 -3.83 -19.96
C ILE A 40 -12.09 -5.23 -19.98
N GLY A 41 -12.78 -6.17 -20.62
CA GLY A 41 -12.32 -7.55 -20.68
C GLY A 41 -10.98 -7.71 -21.41
N PHE A 42 -10.81 -7.02 -22.53
CA PHE A 42 -9.54 -7.01 -23.26
C PHE A 42 -8.37 -6.47 -22.44
N LEU A 43 -8.58 -5.35 -21.74
CA LEU A 43 -7.56 -4.80 -20.85
C LEU A 43 -7.20 -5.82 -19.75
N GLY A 44 -8.20 -6.44 -19.13
CA GLY A 44 -7.98 -7.47 -18.11
C GLY A 44 -7.20 -8.68 -18.63
N ASN A 45 -7.51 -9.16 -19.84
CA ASN A 45 -6.76 -10.25 -20.49
C ASN A 45 -5.32 -9.85 -20.83
N THR A 46 -5.12 -8.63 -21.34
CA THR A 46 -3.80 -8.09 -21.68
C THR A 46 -2.92 -7.99 -20.44
N PHE A 47 -3.43 -7.41 -19.35
CA PHE A 47 -2.70 -7.31 -18.08
C PHE A 47 -2.36 -8.67 -17.46
N THR A 48 -3.25 -9.65 -17.62
CA THR A 48 -3.06 -10.96 -16.98
C THR A 48 -2.16 -11.87 -17.81
N PHE A 49 -2.40 -11.99 -19.12
CA PHE A 49 -1.65 -12.91 -19.98
C PHE A 49 -0.25 -12.40 -20.35
N LEU A 50 0.01 -11.09 -20.26
CA LEU A 50 1.36 -10.53 -20.44
C LEU A 50 2.24 -10.63 -19.18
N GLN A 51 1.79 -11.21 -18.07
CA GLN A 51 2.65 -11.43 -16.90
C GLN A 51 3.74 -12.47 -17.21
N ARG A 52 4.99 -12.23 -16.76
CA ARG A 52 6.16 -13.10 -17.02
C ARG A 52 5.90 -14.57 -16.72
N ASN A 53 5.14 -14.86 -15.66
CA ASN A 53 4.84 -16.23 -15.21
C ASN A 53 3.84 -16.98 -16.12
N LEU A 54 3.06 -16.26 -16.94
CA LEU A 54 2.01 -16.83 -17.79
C LEU A 54 2.36 -16.82 -19.28
N ARG A 55 3.38 -16.05 -19.71
CA ARG A 55 3.86 -16.00 -21.10
C ARG A 55 4.41 -17.34 -21.62
N SER A 56 4.85 -18.22 -20.73
CA SER A 56 5.34 -19.55 -21.09
C SER A 56 4.21 -20.55 -21.40
N ASN A 57 2.95 -20.17 -21.16
CA ASN A 57 1.79 -21.01 -21.40
C ASN A 57 1.17 -20.70 -22.78
N THR A 58 1.29 -21.64 -23.72
CA THR A 58 0.79 -21.54 -25.09
C THR A 58 -0.71 -21.24 -25.15
N PHE A 59 -1.50 -21.81 -24.23
CA PHE A 59 -2.92 -21.54 -24.10
C PHE A 59 -3.24 -20.04 -23.93
N CYS A 60 -2.49 -19.35 -23.06
CA CYS A 60 -2.71 -17.94 -22.75
C CYS A 60 -2.48 -17.06 -23.99
N ILE A 61 -1.60 -17.49 -24.90
CA ILE A 61 -1.30 -16.76 -26.13
C ILE A 61 -2.47 -16.86 -27.11
N TYR A 62 -3.05 -18.06 -27.31
CA TYR A 62 -4.24 -18.22 -28.17
C TYR A 62 -5.44 -17.43 -27.66
N SER A 63 -5.68 -17.42 -26.34
CA SER A 63 -6.75 -16.62 -25.73
C SER A 63 -6.52 -15.12 -25.82
N LEU A 64 -5.26 -14.65 -25.74
CA LEU A 64 -4.92 -13.26 -25.95
C LEU A 64 -5.13 -12.85 -27.42
N CYS A 65 -4.68 -13.67 -28.38
CA CYS A 65 -4.93 -13.46 -29.81
C CYS A 65 -6.44 -13.37 -30.11
N GLY A 66 -7.25 -14.27 -29.54
CA GLY A 66 -8.71 -14.21 -29.67
C GLY A 66 -9.30 -12.91 -29.12
N SER A 67 -8.79 -12.44 -27.97
CA SER A 67 -9.23 -11.18 -27.36
C SER A 67 -8.87 -9.95 -28.20
N VAL A 68 -7.73 -9.97 -28.90
CA VAL A 68 -7.34 -8.92 -29.85
C VAL A 68 -8.32 -8.88 -31.03
N VAL A 69 -8.63 -10.04 -31.61
CA VAL A 69 -9.60 -10.15 -32.73
C VAL A 69 -11.00 -9.69 -32.30
N ASP A 70 -11.42 -10.04 -31.09
CA ASP A 70 -12.69 -9.61 -30.51
C ASP A 70 -12.79 -8.09 -30.39
N VAL A 71 -11.75 -7.41 -29.89
CA VAL A 71 -11.73 -5.93 -29.81
C VAL A 71 -11.71 -5.29 -31.18
N ILE A 72 -10.91 -5.80 -32.11
CA ILE A 72 -10.90 -5.30 -33.49
C ILE A 72 -12.34 -5.34 -34.03
N ASN A 73 -13.05 -6.46 -33.87
CA ASN A 73 -14.42 -6.61 -34.34
C ASN A 73 -15.43 -5.67 -33.63
N LEU A 74 -15.28 -5.43 -32.32
CA LEU A 74 -16.10 -4.47 -31.58
C LEU A 74 -15.97 -3.05 -32.14
N TYR A 75 -14.74 -2.61 -32.42
CA TYR A 75 -14.51 -1.25 -32.88
C TYR A 75 -14.77 -1.06 -34.37
N THR A 76 -14.49 -2.07 -35.22
CA THR A 76 -14.70 -1.94 -36.68
C THR A 76 -16.15 -2.17 -37.08
N ASN A 77 -16.89 -3.04 -36.40
CA ASN A 77 -18.25 -3.42 -36.79
C ASN A 77 -19.32 -2.90 -35.84
N LEU A 78 -19.20 -3.07 -34.51
CA LEU A 78 -20.26 -2.67 -33.57
C LEU A 78 -20.31 -1.16 -33.34
N LEU A 79 -19.17 -0.53 -33.04
CA LEU A 79 -19.09 0.90 -32.77
C LEU A 79 -19.52 1.72 -33.99
N MET A 80 -19.05 1.34 -35.18
CA MET A 80 -19.39 2.04 -36.41
C MET A 80 -20.88 1.91 -36.75
N ALA A 81 -21.49 0.73 -36.55
CA ALA A 81 -22.94 0.54 -36.72
C ALA A 81 -23.75 1.35 -35.70
N TYR A 82 -23.30 1.40 -34.44
CA TYR A 82 -23.94 2.18 -33.38
C TYR A 82 -23.92 3.69 -33.65
N ILE A 83 -22.78 4.24 -34.08
CA ILE A 83 -22.64 5.67 -34.43
C ILE A 83 -23.55 6.04 -35.61
N ALA A 84 -23.68 5.15 -36.61
CA ALA A 84 -24.53 5.38 -37.76
C ALA A 84 -26.04 5.35 -37.44
N LYS A 85 -26.45 4.93 -36.23
CA LYS A 85 -27.84 4.71 -35.80
C LYS A 85 -28.67 3.85 -36.76
N ASP A 86 -28.00 3.06 -37.60
CA ASP A 86 -28.65 2.27 -38.63
C ASP A 86 -28.59 0.79 -38.25
N SER A 87 -29.74 0.11 -38.34
CA SER A 87 -29.87 -1.30 -38.00
C SER A 87 -29.18 -2.22 -39.02
N ASN A 88 -28.89 -1.69 -40.22
CA ASN A 88 -28.15 -2.36 -41.28
C ASN A 88 -26.79 -1.67 -41.47
N ALA A 89 -25.72 -2.28 -40.96
CA ALA A 89 -24.34 -1.82 -41.15
C ALA A 89 -23.88 -1.75 -42.63
N LEU A 90 -24.75 -2.14 -43.57
CA LEU A 90 -24.52 -2.25 -45.01
C LEU A 90 -25.22 -1.16 -45.86
N SER A 91 -26.00 -0.27 -45.25
CA SER A 91 -26.79 0.77 -45.96
C SER A 91 -25.95 1.92 -46.52
N ASN A 92 -24.81 2.26 -45.89
CA ASN A 92 -23.92 3.36 -46.30
C ASN A 92 -22.78 2.93 -47.24
N ILE A 93 -22.86 1.75 -47.86
CA ILE A 93 -21.82 1.23 -48.74
C ILE A 93 -22.00 1.80 -50.14
N THR A 94 -20.95 2.37 -50.71
CA THR A 94 -21.02 3.11 -52.00
C THR A 94 -20.46 2.31 -53.18
N SER A 95 -19.78 1.20 -52.92
CA SER A 95 -19.12 0.40 -53.95
C SER A 95 -19.26 -1.11 -53.75
N ARG A 96 -19.20 -1.85 -54.86
CA ARG A 96 -19.23 -3.33 -54.88
C ARG A 96 -18.06 -3.95 -54.13
N THR A 97 -16.89 -3.32 -54.19
CA THR A 97 -15.68 -3.79 -53.49
C THR A 97 -15.81 -3.62 -51.98
N GLU A 98 -16.27 -2.47 -51.52
CA GLU A 98 -16.56 -2.18 -50.10
C GLU A 98 -17.64 -3.11 -49.54
N CYS A 99 -18.65 -3.42 -50.34
CA CYS A 99 -19.68 -4.41 -50.01
C CYS A 99 -19.06 -5.77 -49.64
N LYS A 100 -18.30 -6.34 -50.59
CA LYS A 100 -17.74 -7.68 -50.45
C LYS A 100 -16.68 -7.77 -49.36
N THR A 101 -15.85 -6.74 -49.18
CA THR A 101 -14.80 -6.72 -48.14
C THR A 101 -15.40 -6.60 -46.74
N LYS A 102 -16.39 -5.74 -46.54
CA LYS A 102 -17.05 -5.57 -45.23
C LYS A 102 -17.82 -6.82 -44.82
N LEU A 103 -18.51 -7.47 -45.76
CA LEU A 103 -19.17 -8.76 -45.55
C LEU A 103 -18.19 -9.88 -45.18
N PHE A 104 -17.06 -9.97 -45.90
CA PHE A 104 -16.01 -10.91 -45.56
C PHE A 104 -15.51 -10.71 -44.12
N LEU A 105 -15.18 -9.48 -43.73
CA LEU A 105 -14.68 -9.17 -42.38
C LEU A 105 -15.71 -9.42 -41.28
N ALA A 106 -16.99 -9.14 -41.54
CA ALA A 106 -18.09 -9.35 -40.58
C ALA A 106 -18.33 -10.83 -40.23
N VAL A 107 -17.98 -11.74 -41.14
CA VAL A 107 -18.04 -13.19 -40.93
C VAL A 107 -16.68 -13.74 -40.47
N PHE A 108 -15.58 -13.24 -41.04
CA PHE A 108 -14.22 -13.69 -40.77
C PHE A 108 -13.74 -13.39 -39.35
N LEU A 109 -13.90 -12.17 -38.84
CA LEU A 109 -13.36 -11.81 -37.52
C LEU A 109 -14.01 -12.61 -36.38
N PRO A 110 -15.35 -12.75 -36.32
CA PRO A 110 -16.01 -13.61 -35.32
C PRO A 110 -15.61 -15.08 -35.47
N GLN A 111 -15.48 -15.57 -36.71
CA GLN A 111 -15.07 -16.94 -36.96
C GLN A 111 -13.63 -17.20 -36.52
N LEU A 112 -12.71 -16.26 -36.79
CA LEU A 112 -11.33 -16.34 -36.36
C LEU A 112 -11.21 -16.37 -34.83
N SER A 113 -11.95 -15.51 -34.14
CA SER A 113 -12.02 -15.52 -32.68
C SER A 113 -12.51 -16.88 -32.13
N MET A 114 -13.57 -17.44 -32.70
CA MET A 114 -14.07 -18.76 -32.31
C MET A 114 -13.07 -19.88 -32.61
N ASN A 115 -12.44 -19.88 -33.78
CA ASN A 115 -11.47 -20.87 -34.17
C ASN A 115 -10.17 -20.80 -33.35
N LEU A 116 -9.73 -19.62 -32.90
CA LEU A 116 -8.61 -19.49 -31.95
C LEU A 116 -8.93 -20.14 -30.59
N LEU A 117 -10.18 -20.08 -30.19
CA LEU A 117 -10.67 -20.75 -28.99
C LEU A 117 -10.75 -22.28 -29.20
N VAL A 118 -11.10 -22.77 -30.39
CA VAL A 118 -10.95 -24.20 -30.77
C VAL A 118 -9.48 -24.64 -30.72
N THR A 119 -8.58 -23.85 -31.30
CA THR A 119 -7.13 -24.13 -31.27
C THR A 119 -6.60 -24.21 -29.83
N SER A 120 -7.12 -23.37 -28.93
CA SER A 120 -6.79 -23.46 -27.50
C SER A 120 -7.27 -24.77 -26.83
N LEU A 121 -8.38 -25.36 -27.29
CA LEU A 121 -8.85 -26.67 -26.83
C LEU A 121 -8.01 -27.81 -27.40
N ILE A 122 -7.60 -27.70 -28.66
CA ILE A 122 -6.70 -28.68 -29.30
C ILE A 122 -5.33 -28.68 -28.59
N ASP A 123 -4.81 -27.50 -28.23
CA ASP A 123 -3.59 -27.36 -27.44
C ASP A 123 -3.73 -28.02 -26.05
N ARG A 124 -4.88 -27.84 -25.38
CA ARG A 124 -5.17 -28.52 -24.10
C ARG A 124 -5.30 -30.03 -24.25
N PHE A 125 -5.93 -30.51 -25.33
CA PHE A 125 -5.97 -31.94 -25.63
C PHE A 125 -4.55 -32.48 -25.78
N SER A 126 -3.66 -31.78 -26.49
CA SER A 126 -2.26 -32.15 -26.66
C SER A 126 -1.51 -32.33 -25.33
N CYS A 127 -1.87 -31.52 -24.31
CA CYS A 127 -1.31 -31.62 -22.97
C CYS A 127 -1.71 -32.92 -22.24
N THR A 128 -2.84 -33.51 -22.60
CA THR A 128 -3.39 -34.73 -21.98
C THR A 128 -2.91 -36.02 -22.65
N CYS A 129 -2.28 -35.91 -23.82
CA CYS A 129 -1.68 -37.03 -24.53
C CYS A 129 -0.42 -37.56 -23.82
N SER A 130 -0.03 -38.80 -24.13
CA SER A 130 1.20 -39.41 -23.59
C SER A 130 2.44 -38.61 -23.98
N LEU A 131 3.49 -38.71 -23.15
CA LEU A 131 4.80 -38.08 -23.38
C LEU A 131 5.40 -38.45 -24.76
N THR A 132 5.11 -39.64 -25.26
CA THR A 132 5.60 -40.19 -26.54
C THR A 132 4.76 -39.78 -27.76
N SER A 133 3.62 -39.10 -27.56
CA SER A 133 2.73 -38.75 -28.66
C SER A 133 3.31 -37.62 -29.52
N PRO A 134 3.32 -37.75 -30.86
CA PRO A 134 3.81 -36.69 -31.76
C PRO A 134 2.97 -35.41 -31.66
N ILE A 135 1.71 -35.52 -31.25
CA ILE A 135 0.75 -34.42 -31.03
C ILE A 135 1.27 -33.43 -29.97
N ARG A 136 2.12 -33.88 -29.04
CA ARG A 136 2.67 -33.04 -27.97
C ARG A 136 3.65 -31.98 -28.46
N ARG A 137 4.16 -32.10 -29.70
CA ARG A 137 4.98 -31.06 -30.34
C ARG A 137 4.25 -29.73 -30.46
N MET A 138 2.91 -29.73 -30.53
CA MET A 138 2.09 -28.51 -30.59
C MET A 138 2.25 -27.59 -29.37
N ARG A 139 2.62 -28.13 -28.20
CA ARG A 139 2.82 -27.36 -26.96
C ARG A 139 4.08 -26.48 -26.98
N GLN A 140 4.97 -26.67 -27.94
CA GLN A 140 6.19 -25.87 -28.00
C GLN A 140 5.85 -24.43 -28.40
N LEU A 141 6.38 -23.44 -27.66
CA LEU A 141 6.18 -22.01 -27.96
C LEU A 141 6.51 -21.66 -29.42
N LYS A 142 7.49 -22.35 -30.03
CA LYS A 142 7.87 -22.17 -31.45
C LYS A 142 6.75 -22.57 -32.44
N MET A 143 5.83 -23.46 -32.06
CA MET A 143 4.71 -23.90 -32.91
C MET A 143 3.52 -22.93 -32.89
N VAL A 144 3.45 -22.05 -31.88
CA VAL A 144 2.31 -21.14 -31.69
C VAL A 144 2.04 -20.25 -32.91
N PRO A 145 3.03 -19.56 -33.52
CA PRO A 145 2.79 -18.71 -34.68
C PRO A 145 2.24 -19.49 -35.89
N TYR A 146 2.74 -20.71 -36.14
CA TYR A 146 2.28 -21.56 -37.23
C TYR A 146 0.83 -22.02 -37.02
N LEU A 147 0.46 -22.39 -35.79
CA LEU A 147 -0.91 -22.78 -35.46
C LEU A 147 -1.88 -21.61 -35.54
N VAL A 148 -1.46 -20.40 -35.13
CA VAL A 148 -2.25 -19.18 -35.32
C VAL A 148 -2.44 -18.88 -36.81
N ALA A 149 -1.38 -18.96 -37.62
CA ALA A 149 -1.46 -18.73 -39.07
C ALA A 149 -2.38 -19.75 -39.78
N LEU A 150 -2.30 -21.03 -39.40
CA LEU A 150 -3.20 -22.06 -39.89
C LEU A 150 -4.66 -21.78 -39.48
N THR A 151 -4.88 -21.32 -38.24
CA THR A 151 -6.21 -20.94 -37.76
C THR A 151 -6.77 -19.76 -38.57
N ILE A 152 -5.94 -18.77 -38.90
CA ILE A 152 -6.30 -17.64 -39.77
C ILE A 152 -6.71 -18.15 -41.17
N LEU A 153 -5.92 -19.03 -41.77
CA LEU A 153 -6.19 -19.58 -43.09
C LEU A 153 -7.51 -20.34 -43.13
N ILE A 154 -7.74 -21.27 -42.19
CA ILE A 154 -8.97 -22.06 -42.10
C ILE A 154 -10.18 -21.13 -41.91
N SER A 155 -10.07 -20.13 -41.03
CA SER A 155 -11.14 -19.16 -40.80
C SER A 155 -11.44 -18.34 -42.05
N GLY A 156 -10.41 -17.96 -42.82
CA GLY A 156 -10.55 -17.26 -44.08
C GLY A 156 -11.34 -18.09 -45.09
N VAL A 157 -10.94 -19.35 -45.30
CA VAL A 157 -11.62 -20.27 -46.22
C VAL A 157 -13.09 -20.48 -45.83
N MET A 158 -13.37 -20.66 -44.54
CA MET A 158 -14.74 -20.81 -44.03
C MET A 158 -15.61 -19.57 -44.27
N SER A 159 -15.02 -18.38 -44.45
CA SER A 159 -15.75 -17.12 -44.67
C SER A 159 -15.87 -16.69 -46.13
N LEU A 160 -15.20 -17.39 -47.07
CA LEU A 160 -15.18 -17.02 -48.50
C LEU A 160 -16.55 -17.10 -49.19
N TYR A 161 -17.49 -17.88 -48.67
CA TYR A 161 -18.82 -17.99 -49.28
C TYR A 161 -19.64 -16.69 -49.11
N SER A 162 -19.40 -15.92 -48.03
CA SER A 162 -20.24 -14.75 -47.72
C SER A 162 -20.18 -13.67 -48.81
N PRO A 163 -19.01 -13.28 -49.36
CA PRO A 163 -18.96 -12.31 -50.47
C PRO A 163 -19.50 -12.81 -51.82
N VAL A 164 -19.73 -14.12 -51.98
CA VAL A 164 -20.24 -14.72 -53.23
C VAL A 164 -21.74 -14.50 -53.36
N PHE A 165 -22.49 -14.61 -52.26
CA PHE A 165 -23.95 -14.54 -52.24
C PHE A 165 -24.50 -13.14 -51.94
N TYR A 166 -23.65 -12.11 -51.98
CA TYR A 166 -24.05 -10.72 -51.82
C TYR A 166 -23.55 -9.90 -52.99
N ASP A 167 -24.40 -9.01 -53.49
CA ASP A 167 -24.01 -8.02 -54.48
C ASP A 167 -24.58 -6.64 -54.17
N TYR A 168 -23.93 -5.62 -54.73
CA TYR A 168 -24.35 -4.24 -54.55
C TYR A 168 -25.43 -3.87 -55.57
N VAL A 169 -26.55 -3.35 -55.08
CA VAL A 169 -27.67 -2.85 -55.89
C VAL A 169 -27.85 -1.36 -55.62
N LEU A 170 -27.86 -0.55 -56.69
CA LEU A 170 -28.03 0.90 -56.61
C LEU A 170 -29.30 1.24 -55.80
N ASN A 171 -29.19 2.17 -54.84
CA ASN A 171 -30.26 2.60 -53.91
C ASN A 171 -30.75 1.57 -52.87
N SER A 172 -30.37 0.29 -53.00
CA SER A 172 -30.74 -0.77 -52.04
C SER A 172 -29.55 -1.26 -51.20
N GLY A 173 -28.34 -0.79 -51.49
CA GLY A 173 -27.11 -1.18 -50.80
C GLY A 173 -26.69 -2.62 -51.12
N CYS A 174 -26.05 -3.30 -50.18
CA CYS A 174 -25.68 -4.70 -50.31
C CYS A 174 -26.86 -5.63 -50.04
N VAL A 175 -27.25 -6.42 -51.03
CA VAL A 175 -28.38 -7.34 -50.94
C VAL A 175 -27.91 -8.78 -51.18
N VAL A 176 -28.56 -9.73 -50.51
CA VAL A 176 -28.31 -11.17 -50.68
C VAL A 176 -28.90 -11.62 -52.02
N THR A 177 -28.10 -12.24 -52.88
CA THR A 177 -28.54 -12.78 -54.18
C THR A 177 -29.19 -14.15 -54.06
N ASP A 178 -28.67 -15.01 -53.18
CA ASP A 178 -29.27 -16.32 -52.84
C ASP A 178 -29.27 -16.55 -51.33
N THR A 179 -30.41 -16.26 -50.73
CA THR A 179 -30.66 -16.35 -49.29
C THR A 179 -30.68 -17.78 -48.75
N LEU A 180 -31.07 -18.76 -49.58
CA LEU A 180 -31.15 -20.17 -49.17
C LEU A 180 -29.75 -20.76 -49.04
N SER A 181 -28.94 -20.64 -50.09
CA SER A 181 -27.58 -21.17 -50.11
C SER A 181 -26.69 -20.49 -49.06
N ASN A 182 -26.82 -19.17 -48.89
CA ASN A 182 -26.11 -18.42 -47.86
C ASN A 182 -26.49 -18.88 -46.44
N GLY A 183 -27.78 -19.10 -46.16
CA GLY A 183 -28.27 -19.59 -44.87
C GLY A 183 -27.81 -21.02 -44.55
N ILE A 184 -27.84 -21.92 -45.53
CA ILE A 184 -27.38 -23.31 -45.39
C ILE A 184 -25.87 -23.34 -45.10
N LEU A 185 -25.07 -22.63 -45.90
CA LEU A 185 -23.61 -22.59 -45.71
C LEU A 185 -23.23 -21.96 -44.38
N TYR A 186 -23.89 -20.88 -43.96
CA TYR A 186 -23.69 -20.29 -42.65
C TYR A 186 -23.98 -21.29 -41.52
N THR A 187 -25.12 -21.99 -41.62
CA THR A 187 -25.56 -22.96 -40.61
C THR A 187 -24.59 -24.14 -40.50
N ILE A 188 -24.10 -24.66 -41.63
CA ILE A 188 -23.15 -25.78 -41.64
C ILE A 188 -21.78 -25.33 -41.12
N LEU A 189 -21.19 -24.30 -41.73
CA LEU A 189 -19.80 -23.91 -41.47
C LEU A 189 -19.64 -23.29 -40.08
N HIS A 190 -20.52 -22.36 -39.71
CA HIS A 190 -20.41 -21.63 -38.44
C HIS A 190 -21.22 -22.29 -37.32
N GLY A 191 -22.38 -22.86 -37.65
CA GLY A 191 -23.31 -23.42 -36.67
C GLY A 191 -22.98 -24.83 -36.20
N PHE A 192 -22.56 -25.73 -37.10
CA PHE A 192 -22.34 -27.14 -36.76
C PHE A 192 -20.88 -27.54 -36.65
N ILE A 193 -20.03 -27.17 -37.61
CA ILE A 193 -18.63 -27.63 -37.63
C ILE A 193 -17.88 -27.20 -36.36
N THR A 194 -17.95 -25.92 -36.00
CA THR A 194 -17.21 -25.38 -34.84
C THR A 194 -17.61 -26.07 -33.52
N PRO A 195 -18.92 -26.17 -33.16
CA PRO A 195 -19.32 -26.88 -31.94
C PRO A 195 -19.03 -28.38 -31.95
N ILE A 196 -19.15 -29.06 -33.10
CA ILE A 196 -18.84 -30.49 -33.21
C ILE A 196 -17.36 -30.73 -32.93
N VAL A 197 -16.47 -29.95 -33.56
CA VAL A 197 -15.02 -30.06 -33.32
C VAL A 197 -14.68 -29.80 -31.85
N MET A 198 -15.27 -28.76 -31.25
CA MET A 198 -15.08 -28.47 -29.82
C MET A 198 -15.54 -29.62 -28.92
N PHE A 199 -16.70 -30.22 -29.21
CA PHE A 199 -17.24 -31.35 -28.44
C PHE A 199 -16.33 -32.57 -28.55
N VAL A 200 -15.85 -32.90 -29.75
CA VAL A 200 -14.93 -34.03 -29.98
C VAL A 200 -13.65 -33.85 -29.15
N PHE A 201 -12.99 -32.70 -29.24
CA PHE A 201 -11.75 -32.47 -28.49
C PHE A 201 -11.97 -32.35 -26.98
N ALA A 202 -13.12 -31.82 -26.54
CA ALA A 202 -13.49 -31.80 -25.13
C ALA A 202 -13.72 -33.22 -24.58
N TRP A 203 -14.42 -34.07 -25.34
CA TRP A 203 -14.65 -35.47 -24.98
C TRP A 203 -13.35 -36.28 -24.96
N LEU A 204 -12.47 -36.10 -25.96
CA LEU A 204 -11.16 -36.73 -26.00
C LEU A 204 -10.28 -36.30 -24.81
N THR A 205 -10.29 -35.01 -24.48
CA THR A 205 -9.60 -34.46 -23.30
C THR A 205 -10.14 -35.10 -22.01
N TYR A 206 -11.47 -35.16 -21.85
CA TYR A 206 -12.11 -35.78 -20.70
C TYR A 206 -11.75 -37.27 -20.58
N ARG A 207 -11.79 -38.02 -21.71
CA ARG A 207 -11.42 -39.43 -21.77
C ARG A 207 -9.98 -39.65 -21.32
N ASN A 208 -9.03 -38.87 -21.83
CA ASN A 208 -7.61 -38.98 -21.46
C ASN A 208 -7.37 -38.67 -19.98
N VAL A 209 -8.01 -37.63 -19.45
CA VAL A 209 -7.91 -37.28 -18.03
C VAL A 209 -8.53 -38.36 -17.14
N ARG A 210 -9.66 -38.96 -17.54
CA ARG A 210 -10.31 -40.07 -16.82
C ARG A 210 -9.48 -41.36 -16.87
N GLN A 211 -8.88 -41.70 -18.01
CA GLN A 211 -7.99 -42.86 -18.12
C GLN A 211 -6.71 -42.67 -17.31
N SER A 212 -6.17 -41.45 -17.23
CA SER A 212 -5.07 -41.11 -16.32
C SER A 212 -5.46 -41.32 -14.85
N ARG A 213 -6.71 -41.02 -14.46
CA ARG A 213 -7.26 -41.28 -13.11
C ARG A 213 -7.24 -42.77 -12.76
N GLN A 214 -7.53 -43.66 -13.71
CA GLN A 214 -7.53 -45.12 -13.51
C GLN A 214 -6.11 -45.72 -13.44
N ARG A 215 -5.08 -45.04 -13.97
CA ARG A 215 -3.68 -45.49 -13.85
C ARG A 215 -3.00 -45.07 -12.54
N VAL A 216 -3.57 -44.11 -11.81
CA VAL A 216 -2.98 -43.48 -10.61
C VAL A 216 -3.70 -43.92 -9.31
N THR A 217 -4.55 -44.94 -9.35
CA THR A 217 -5.25 -45.46 -8.16
C THR A 217 -4.38 -46.21 -7.15
N VAL A 218 -3.04 -46.18 -7.28
CA VAL A 218 -2.11 -46.73 -6.28
C VAL A 218 -0.96 -45.74 -6.05
N ALA A 219 -1.24 -44.65 -5.33
CA ALA A 219 -0.29 -43.91 -4.48
C ALA A 219 -0.88 -42.53 -4.13
N ASN A 220 -0.88 -42.22 -2.83
CA ASN A 220 -1.28 -40.96 -2.19
C ASN A 220 -1.28 -39.71 -3.09
N THR A 221 -2.46 -39.31 -3.57
CA THR A 221 -2.64 -38.01 -4.24
C THR A 221 -3.36 -37.02 -3.32
N SER A 222 -2.64 -35.95 -2.95
CA SER A 222 -3.11 -34.87 -2.08
C SER A 222 -4.32 -34.12 -2.66
N ALA A 223 -5.18 -33.57 -1.80
CA ALA A 223 -6.41 -32.84 -2.17
C ALA A 223 -6.21 -31.69 -3.16
N THR A 224 -4.99 -31.15 -3.27
CA THR A 224 -4.60 -30.11 -4.23
C THR A 224 -4.55 -30.60 -5.67
N THR A 225 -4.16 -31.86 -5.90
CA THR A 225 -4.09 -32.47 -7.26
C THR A 225 -5.47 -32.83 -7.81
N ASN A 226 -6.43 -33.20 -6.95
CA ASN A 226 -7.83 -33.41 -7.35
C ASN A 226 -8.54 -32.10 -7.70
N ARG A 227 -8.24 -31.01 -6.96
CA ARG A 227 -8.80 -29.66 -7.22
C ARG A 227 -8.32 -29.05 -8.54
N SER A 228 -7.04 -29.20 -8.90
CA SER A 228 -6.51 -28.67 -10.17
C SER A 228 -7.09 -29.39 -11.40
N ARG A 229 -7.35 -30.70 -11.29
CA ARG A 229 -7.97 -31.51 -12.36
C ARG A 229 -9.46 -31.18 -12.57
N HIS A 230 -10.21 -30.92 -11.50
CA HIS A 230 -11.60 -30.46 -11.61
C HIS A 230 -11.70 -29.09 -12.27
N GLN A 231 -10.79 -28.17 -11.95
CA GLN A 231 -10.70 -26.87 -12.61
C GLN A 231 -10.42 -27.02 -14.12
N PHE A 232 -9.52 -27.93 -14.50
CA PHE A 232 -9.19 -28.19 -15.90
C PHE A 232 -10.41 -28.69 -16.70
N ILE A 233 -11.16 -29.67 -16.17
CA ILE A 233 -12.37 -30.21 -16.83
C ILE A 233 -13.49 -29.15 -16.86
N SER A 234 -13.73 -28.45 -15.74
CA SER A 234 -14.73 -27.38 -15.66
C SER A 234 -14.47 -26.29 -16.70
N THR A 235 -13.20 -25.92 -16.91
CA THR A 235 -12.83 -24.93 -17.92
C THR A 235 -13.18 -25.38 -19.34
N VAL A 236 -12.91 -26.64 -19.69
CA VAL A 236 -13.24 -27.19 -21.01
C VAL A 236 -14.74 -27.27 -21.22
N VAL A 237 -15.51 -27.70 -20.22
CA VAL A 237 -16.97 -27.79 -20.31
C VAL A 237 -17.61 -26.41 -20.46
N THR A 238 -17.23 -25.44 -19.62
CA THR A 238 -17.72 -24.06 -19.75
C THR A 238 -17.39 -23.46 -21.11
N GLN A 239 -16.22 -23.78 -21.65
CA GLN A 239 -15.78 -23.34 -22.97
C GLN A 239 -16.68 -23.86 -24.10
N VAL A 240 -17.06 -25.14 -24.08
CA VAL A 240 -18.00 -25.72 -25.05
C VAL A 240 -19.41 -25.16 -24.87
N CYS A 241 -19.93 -25.09 -23.64
CA CYS A 241 -21.28 -24.60 -23.40
C CYS A 241 -21.48 -23.15 -23.86
N VAL A 242 -20.52 -22.27 -23.53
CA VAL A 242 -20.58 -20.85 -23.90
C VAL A 242 -20.50 -20.67 -25.41
N THR A 243 -19.59 -21.38 -26.11
CA THR A 243 -19.50 -21.24 -27.57
C THR A 243 -20.70 -21.84 -28.29
N SER A 244 -21.20 -22.99 -27.86
CA SER A 244 -22.41 -23.59 -28.44
C SER A 244 -23.62 -22.68 -28.27
N PHE A 245 -23.79 -22.07 -27.10
CA PHE A 245 -24.86 -21.09 -26.86
C PHE A 245 -24.78 -19.88 -27.79
N LEU A 246 -23.56 -19.36 -28.01
CA LEU A 246 -23.32 -18.21 -28.87
C LEU A 246 -23.52 -18.52 -30.36
N THR A 247 -23.26 -19.74 -30.81
CA THR A 247 -23.48 -20.15 -32.22
C THR A 247 -24.93 -20.56 -32.52
N LEU A 248 -25.70 -21.00 -31.50
CA LEU A 248 -27.09 -21.45 -31.64
C LEU A 248 -28.07 -20.36 -32.08
N GLN A 249 -27.77 -19.09 -31.78
CA GLN A 249 -28.69 -17.96 -31.97
C GLN A 249 -29.06 -17.74 -33.44
N TRP A 250 -28.09 -17.83 -34.35
CA TRP A 250 -28.32 -17.64 -35.79
C TRP A 250 -28.92 -18.87 -36.47
N ILE A 251 -28.60 -20.07 -35.98
CA ILE A 251 -29.13 -21.33 -36.52
C ILE A 251 -30.66 -21.33 -36.43
N GLY A 252 -31.22 -20.93 -35.28
CA GLY A 252 -32.68 -20.89 -35.08
C GLY A 252 -33.38 -19.91 -36.02
N VAL A 253 -32.81 -18.72 -36.25
CA VAL A 253 -33.37 -17.70 -37.14
C VAL A 253 -33.34 -18.15 -38.60
N TYR A 254 -32.22 -18.69 -39.07
CA TYR A 254 -32.09 -19.19 -40.45
C TYR A 254 -32.96 -20.42 -40.70
N LEU A 255 -33.01 -21.38 -39.76
CA LEU A 255 -33.89 -22.56 -39.89
C LEU A 255 -35.37 -22.16 -39.93
N TYR A 256 -35.81 -21.26 -39.04
CA TYR A 256 -37.18 -20.75 -39.05
C TYR A 256 -37.51 -20.04 -40.37
N TRP A 257 -36.58 -19.24 -40.89
CA TRP A 257 -36.76 -18.54 -42.15
C TRP A 257 -36.86 -19.51 -43.35
N ILE A 258 -36.03 -20.55 -43.38
CA ILE A 258 -36.05 -21.59 -44.42
C ILE A 258 -37.36 -22.39 -44.37
N VAL A 259 -37.77 -22.84 -43.18
CA VAL A 259 -38.98 -23.68 -42.99
C VAL A 259 -40.26 -22.91 -43.32
N THR A 260 -40.32 -21.61 -43.01
CA THR A 260 -41.51 -20.79 -43.22
C THR A 260 -41.50 -19.98 -44.51
N ARG A 261 -40.56 -20.27 -45.44
CA ARG A 261 -40.33 -19.47 -46.66
C ARG A 261 -41.56 -19.31 -47.55
N ASN A 262 -42.35 -20.37 -47.68
CA ASN A 262 -43.54 -20.42 -48.56
C ASN A 262 -44.86 -20.26 -47.79
N ALA A 263 -44.81 -19.97 -46.49
CA ALA A 263 -46.01 -19.74 -45.67
C ALA A 263 -46.39 -18.26 -45.67
N ASN A 264 -47.66 -17.95 -45.90
CA ASN A 264 -48.20 -16.60 -45.70
C ASN A 264 -48.18 -16.26 -44.20
N LYS A 265 -47.33 -15.30 -43.82
CA LYS A 265 -47.17 -14.87 -42.42
C LYS A 265 -48.12 -13.72 -42.08
N THR A 266 -48.74 -13.77 -40.90
CA THR A 266 -49.52 -12.64 -40.36
C THR A 266 -48.62 -11.47 -39.95
N ALA A 267 -49.19 -10.28 -39.73
CA ALA A 267 -48.44 -9.10 -39.28
C ALA A 267 -47.71 -9.34 -37.94
N ASP A 268 -48.34 -10.06 -37.01
CA ASP A 268 -47.72 -10.44 -35.72
C ASP A 268 -46.54 -11.41 -35.92
N GLN A 269 -46.65 -12.37 -36.85
CA GLN A 269 -45.56 -13.29 -37.18
C GLN A 269 -44.36 -12.59 -37.82
N TRP A 270 -44.60 -11.56 -38.63
CA TRP A 270 -43.53 -10.69 -39.15
C TRP A 270 -42.88 -9.87 -38.04
N ALA A 271 -43.66 -9.30 -37.12
CA ALA A 271 -43.11 -8.55 -36.00
C ALA A 271 -42.26 -9.42 -35.06
N ILE A 272 -42.71 -10.64 -34.73
CA ILE A 272 -41.94 -11.62 -33.95
C ILE A 272 -40.65 -12.00 -34.69
N PHE A 273 -40.70 -12.21 -36.01
CA PHE A 273 -39.53 -12.52 -36.81
C PHE A 273 -38.50 -11.39 -36.79
N TYR A 274 -38.91 -10.15 -37.06
CA TYR A 274 -38.01 -8.99 -37.05
C TYR A 274 -37.45 -8.68 -35.66
N PHE A 275 -38.23 -8.90 -34.61
CA PHE A 275 -37.75 -8.82 -33.23
C PHE A 275 -36.67 -9.87 -32.95
N THR A 276 -36.93 -11.14 -33.30
CA THR A 276 -36.01 -12.26 -33.07
C THR A 276 -34.73 -12.11 -33.89
N PHE A 277 -34.84 -11.63 -35.14
CA PHE A 277 -33.70 -11.30 -36.00
C PHE A 277 -32.86 -10.18 -35.39
N SER A 278 -33.50 -9.10 -34.92
CA SER A 278 -32.81 -7.97 -34.29
C SER A 278 -32.14 -8.36 -32.96
N LEU A 279 -32.80 -9.17 -32.14
CA LEU A 279 -32.24 -9.70 -30.91
C LEU A 279 -31.02 -10.59 -31.20
N SER A 280 -31.12 -11.48 -32.18
CA SER A 280 -30.02 -12.36 -32.59
C SER A 280 -28.83 -11.58 -33.16
N ASN A 281 -29.08 -10.50 -33.91
CA ASN A 281 -28.04 -9.61 -34.41
C ASN A 281 -27.32 -8.85 -33.28
N ASN A 282 -28.05 -8.40 -32.25
CA ASN A 282 -27.42 -7.78 -31.08
C ASN A 282 -26.64 -8.80 -30.25
N LEU A 283 -27.20 -9.99 -30.02
CA LEU A 283 -26.53 -11.05 -29.25
C LEU A 283 -25.32 -11.64 -29.99
N TYR A 284 -25.25 -11.53 -31.33
CA TYR A 284 -24.06 -11.89 -32.10
C TYR A 284 -22.80 -11.17 -31.58
N TYR A 285 -22.91 -9.93 -31.14
CA TYR A 285 -21.79 -9.17 -30.61
C TYR A 285 -21.31 -9.64 -29.23
N LEU A 286 -22.11 -10.46 -28.52
CA LEU A 286 -21.69 -11.15 -27.30
C LEU A 286 -20.52 -12.10 -27.55
N ILE A 287 -20.36 -12.58 -28.80
CA ILE A 287 -19.20 -13.35 -29.26
C ILE A 287 -17.89 -12.61 -28.99
N ASN A 288 -17.89 -11.28 -29.06
CA ASN A 288 -16.69 -10.46 -28.88
C ASN A 288 -16.41 -10.12 -27.40
N VAL A 289 -17.34 -10.43 -26.50
CA VAL A 289 -17.15 -10.17 -25.06
C VAL A 289 -16.63 -11.43 -24.36
N LYS A 290 -16.80 -12.62 -24.96
CA LYS A 290 -16.58 -13.92 -24.31
C LYS A 290 -15.15 -14.15 -23.78
N SER A 291 -14.10 -13.72 -24.49
CA SER A 291 -12.73 -14.21 -24.26
C SER A 291 -12.15 -13.86 -22.89
N PHE A 292 -12.56 -12.73 -22.29
CA PHE A 292 -12.17 -12.36 -20.92
C PHE A 292 -12.98 -13.09 -19.86
N TYR A 293 -14.31 -13.08 -20.00
CA TYR A 293 -15.18 -13.64 -18.98
C TYR A 293 -15.05 -15.16 -18.91
N LEU A 294 -14.73 -15.83 -20.02
CA LEU A 294 -14.42 -17.26 -20.04
C LEU A 294 -13.24 -17.59 -19.11
N SER A 295 -12.16 -16.83 -19.20
CA SER A 295 -10.94 -17.01 -18.38
C SER A 295 -11.18 -16.65 -16.92
N THR A 296 -11.97 -15.61 -16.67
CA THR A 296 -12.35 -15.14 -15.33
C THR A 296 -13.27 -16.14 -14.60
N LEU A 297 -14.25 -16.72 -15.29
CA LEU A 297 -15.20 -17.68 -14.72
C LEU A 297 -14.52 -19.02 -14.40
N THR A 298 -13.59 -19.45 -15.24
CA THR A 298 -13.06 -20.81 -15.20
C THR A 298 -11.75 -20.96 -14.42
N SER A 299 -10.86 -19.96 -14.43
CA SER A 299 -9.52 -20.09 -13.87
C SER A 299 -9.33 -19.32 -12.55
N ARG A 300 -9.12 -20.06 -11.45
CA ARG A 300 -8.76 -19.47 -10.15
C ARG A 300 -7.39 -18.80 -10.19
N LEU A 301 -6.42 -19.38 -10.91
CA LEU A 301 -5.09 -18.80 -11.09
C LEU A 301 -5.17 -17.48 -11.86
N PHE A 302 -6.03 -17.41 -12.88
CA PHE A 302 -6.30 -16.17 -13.60
C PHE A 302 -6.92 -15.11 -12.67
N ARG A 303 -7.95 -15.47 -11.88
CA ARG A 303 -8.54 -14.55 -10.89
C ARG A 303 -7.51 -14.05 -9.87
N GLN A 304 -6.64 -14.92 -9.36
CA GLN A 304 -5.57 -14.53 -8.44
C GLN A 304 -4.51 -13.65 -9.10
N ALA A 305 -4.13 -13.93 -10.33
CA ALA A 305 -3.17 -13.13 -11.10
C ALA A 305 -3.74 -11.75 -11.47
N LEU A 306 -5.03 -11.69 -11.82
CA LEU A 306 -5.78 -10.47 -12.06
C LEU A 306 -5.89 -9.63 -10.78
N ILE A 307 -6.32 -10.23 -9.67
CA ILE A 307 -6.38 -9.59 -8.34
C ILE A 307 -4.99 -9.09 -7.94
N ARG A 308 -3.94 -9.91 -8.00
CA ARG A 308 -2.57 -9.47 -7.69
C ARG A 308 -2.10 -8.35 -8.61
N GLY A 309 -2.43 -8.39 -9.90
CA GLY A 309 -2.12 -7.32 -10.85
C GLY A 309 -2.83 -6.01 -10.48
N LEU A 310 -4.13 -6.08 -10.18
CA LEU A 310 -4.94 -4.95 -9.73
C LEU A 310 -4.48 -4.38 -8.38
N PHE A 311 -4.10 -5.23 -7.41
CA PHE A 311 -3.59 -4.80 -6.10
C PHE A 311 -2.13 -4.32 -6.15
N LYS A 312 -1.25 -4.87 -7.00
CA LYS A 312 0.04 -4.23 -7.35
C LYS A 312 -0.20 -2.84 -7.93
N ASN A 313 -1.27 -2.71 -8.72
CA ASN A 313 -1.69 -1.43 -9.26
C ASN A 313 -2.33 -0.50 -8.23
N VAL A 314 -2.71 -0.92 -7.01
CA VAL A 314 -3.06 0.05 -5.94
C VAL A 314 -1.83 0.84 -5.52
N ALA A 315 -0.66 0.20 -5.44
CA ALA A 315 0.61 0.91 -5.24
C ALA A 315 0.98 1.77 -6.45
N MET A 316 0.67 1.31 -7.67
CA MET A 316 0.86 2.11 -8.89
C MET A 316 -0.14 3.27 -9.00
N VAL A 317 -1.38 3.13 -8.52
CA VAL A 317 -2.44 4.15 -8.50
C VAL A 317 -2.18 5.16 -7.40
N LEU A 318 -1.70 4.72 -6.23
CA LEU A 318 -1.11 5.62 -5.22
C LEU A 318 0.07 6.36 -5.85
N LYS A 319 1.01 5.67 -6.51
CA LYS A 319 2.13 6.31 -7.20
C LYS A 319 1.69 7.23 -8.34
N LEU A 320 0.61 6.94 -9.06
CA LEU A 320 0.03 7.77 -10.13
C LEU A 320 -0.67 9.00 -9.55
N ARG A 321 -1.44 8.85 -8.46
CA ARG A 321 -2.03 9.96 -7.71
C ARG A 321 -0.95 10.89 -7.16
N GLU A 322 0.15 10.34 -6.69
CA GLU A 322 1.28 11.10 -6.14
C GLU A 322 2.19 11.68 -7.25
N LEU A 323 2.34 11.00 -8.39
CA LEU A 323 2.96 11.56 -9.60
C LEU A 323 2.11 12.71 -10.18
N LEU A 324 0.78 12.62 -10.11
CA LEU A 324 -0.13 13.70 -10.46
C LEU A 324 0.03 14.88 -9.49
N ILE A 325 0.19 14.63 -8.18
CA ILE A 325 0.52 15.67 -7.19
C ILE A 325 1.87 16.33 -7.53
N LYS A 326 2.90 15.55 -7.88
CA LYS A 326 4.20 16.05 -8.37
C LYS A 326 4.05 16.93 -9.62
N GLN A 327 3.26 16.49 -10.61
CA GLN A 327 3.02 17.27 -11.82
C GLN A 327 2.22 18.56 -11.55
N VAL A 328 1.21 18.50 -10.68
CA VAL A 328 0.46 19.69 -10.24
C VAL A 328 1.37 20.68 -9.52
N ALA A 329 2.26 20.21 -8.67
CA ALA A 329 3.21 21.03 -7.94
C ALA A 329 4.25 21.70 -8.85
N ILE A 330 4.85 20.95 -9.79
CA ILE A 330 5.82 21.48 -10.77
C ILE A 330 5.19 22.55 -11.68
N HIS A 331 3.92 22.34 -12.06
CA HIS A 331 3.21 23.24 -12.97
C HIS A 331 2.28 24.23 -12.25
N LEU A 332 2.40 24.40 -10.92
CA LEU A 332 1.53 25.28 -10.12
C LEU A 332 1.39 26.71 -10.69
N PRO A 333 2.46 27.36 -11.20
CA PRO A 333 2.35 28.70 -11.80
C PRO A 333 1.48 28.75 -13.08
N TYR A 334 1.27 27.62 -13.74
CA TYR A 334 0.51 27.51 -14.99
C TYR A 334 -0.97 27.14 -14.78
N PHE A 335 -1.38 26.80 -13.55
CA PHE A 335 -2.78 26.50 -13.26
C PHE A 335 -3.57 27.78 -12.99
N SER A 336 -4.74 27.90 -13.64
CA SER A 336 -5.72 28.91 -13.28
C SER A 336 -6.36 28.61 -11.92
N TYR A 337 -6.87 29.66 -11.26
CA TYR A 337 -7.60 29.55 -10.00
C TYR A 337 -8.74 28.50 -10.07
N ASP A 338 -9.50 28.49 -11.17
CA ASP A 338 -10.62 27.57 -11.36
C ASP A 338 -10.18 26.11 -11.49
N SER A 339 -8.99 25.86 -12.05
CA SER A 339 -8.44 24.51 -12.19
C SER A 339 -8.13 23.87 -10.83
N CYS A 340 -7.77 24.68 -9.83
CA CYS A 340 -7.46 24.20 -8.48
C CYS A 340 -8.72 23.99 -7.61
N GLN A 341 -9.89 24.53 -7.99
CA GLN A 341 -11.14 24.27 -7.29
C GLN A 341 -11.55 22.80 -7.30
N CYS A 342 -11.15 22.05 -8.34
CA CYS A 342 -11.37 20.62 -8.44
C CYS A 342 -10.63 19.79 -7.37
N LEU A 343 -9.62 20.37 -6.69
CA LEU A 343 -8.88 19.69 -5.62
C LEU A 343 -9.59 19.83 -4.28
N THR A 344 -9.81 18.70 -3.61
CA THR A 344 -10.28 18.63 -2.22
C THR A 344 -9.24 19.20 -1.23
N ALA A 345 -9.66 19.57 -0.02
CA ALA A 345 -8.75 20.06 1.03
C ALA A 345 -7.59 19.08 1.31
N ASP A 346 -7.88 17.76 1.43
CA ASP A 346 -6.85 16.72 1.59
C ASP A 346 -5.84 16.70 0.44
N GLN A 347 -6.31 16.85 -0.81
CA GLN A 347 -5.40 16.87 -1.97
C GLN A 347 -4.50 18.11 -1.96
N ARG A 348 -5.02 19.28 -1.56
CA ARG A 348 -4.21 20.51 -1.49
C ARG A 348 -3.21 20.47 -0.34
N GLU A 349 -3.59 19.95 0.83
CA GLU A 349 -2.66 19.72 1.93
C GLU A 349 -1.52 18.77 1.51
N ARG A 350 -1.82 17.75 0.70
CA ARG A 350 -0.79 16.85 0.13
C ARG A 350 0.11 17.56 -0.88
N VAL A 351 -0.44 18.39 -1.78
CA VAL A 351 0.36 19.20 -2.71
C VAL A 351 1.28 20.13 -1.94
N LEU A 352 0.78 20.81 -0.90
CA LEU A 352 1.58 21.69 -0.07
C LEU A 352 2.67 20.91 0.69
N ARG A 353 2.33 19.78 1.31
CA ARG A 353 3.32 18.88 1.95
C ARG A 353 4.37 18.39 0.95
N TRP A 354 3.99 18.12 -0.30
CA TRP A 354 4.93 17.74 -1.35
C TRP A 354 5.89 18.88 -1.70
N LEU A 355 5.36 20.10 -1.92
CA LEU A 355 6.18 21.30 -2.19
C LEU A 355 7.19 21.58 -1.06
N VAL A 356 6.74 21.46 0.20
CA VAL A 356 7.57 21.60 1.40
C VAL A 356 8.67 20.54 1.47
N SER A 357 8.33 19.31 1.11
CA SER A 357 9.25 18.18 1.26
C SER A 357 10.30 18.09 0.16
N HIS A 358 10.06 18.72 -0.99
CA HIS A 358 10.92 18.64 -2.18
C HIS A 358 11.58 19.97 -2.53
N ASP A 359 11.66 20.90 -1.58
CA ASP A 359 12.45 22.11 -1.76
C ASP A 359 11.95 22.95 -2.98
N TYR A 360 10.63 23.04 -3.15
CA TYR A 360 9.94 23.87 -4.17
C TYR A 360 9.20 25.08 -3.57
N LEU A 361 9.52 25.46 -2.34
CA LEU A 361 8.93 26.59 -1.63
C LEU A 361 9.79 27.84 -1.83
N SER A 362 9.74 28.40 -3.03
CA SER A 362 10.43 29.66 -3.34
C SER A 362 9.51 30.88 -3.18
N PRO A 363 10.05 32.07 -2.87
CA PRO A 363 9.29 33.32 -2.86
C PRO A 363 8.53 33.60 -4.16
N THR A 364 9.03 33.09 -5.30
CA THR A 364 8.36 33.20 -6.60
C THR A 364 7.10 32.34 -6.70
N VAL A 365 7.03 31.22 -5.98
CA VAL A 365 5.89 30.29 -5.98
C VAL A 365 4.86 30.66 -4.90
N ALA A 366 5.27 31.43 -3.88
CA ALA A 366 4.44 31.84 -2.74
C ALA A 366 3.09 32.48 -3.13
N PRO A 367 3.02 33.43 -4.10
CA PRO A 367 1.75 34.05 -4.46
C PRO A 367 0.79 33.05 -5.09
N TYR A 368 1.31 32.05 -5.81
CA TYR A 368 0.51 30.99 -6.43
C TYR A 368 -0.01 29.99 -5.38
N ILE A 369 0.78 29.67 -4.35
CA ILE A 369 0.31 28.85 -3.21
C ILE A 369 -0.84 29.57 -2.51
N THR A 370 -0.65 30.84 -2.17
CA THR A 370 -1.63 31.66 -1.46
C THR A 370 -2.92 31.86 -2.28
N LYS A 371 -2.79 32.14 -3.58
CA LYS A 371 -3.93 32.39 -4.47
C LYS A 371 -4.68 31.10 -4.87
N ASN A 372 -3.97 30.02 -5.19
CA ASN A 372 -4.57 28.82 -5.77
C ASN A 372 -4.86 27.75 -4.71
N LEU A 373 -3.87 27.39 -3.89
CA LEU A 373 -3.98 26.27 -2.94
C LEU A 373 -4.72 26.67 -1.66
N LEU A 374 -4.41 27.83 -1.09
CA LEU A 374 -4.97 28.33 0.17
C LEU A 374 -6.33 29.04 0.01
N SER A 375 -6.99 28.88 -1.14
CA SER A 375 -8.33 29.44 -1.43
C SER A 375 -9.47 28.78 -0.64
N ILE A 376 -9.22 27.62 -0.03
CA ILE A 376 -10.14 26.90 0.87
C ILE A 376 -9.41 26.69 2.21
N PRO A 377 -10.10 26.77 3.37
CA PRO A 377 -9.50 26.54 4.67
C PRO A 377 -8.82 25.17 4.77
N LEU A 378 -7.57 25.17 5.24
CA LEU A 378 -6.81 23.97 5.61
C LEU A 378 -7.09 23.58 7.06
N TYR A 379 -6.95 22.29 7.38
CA TYR A 379 -7.11 21.78 8.75
C TYR A 379 -5.77 21.46 9.40
N SER A 380 -4.77 20.99 8.64
CA SER A 380 -3.42 20.73 9.14
C SER A 380 -2.37 21.38 8.25
N LEU A 381 -1.36 21.99 8.90
CA LEU A 381 -0.20 22.56 8.23
C LEU A 381 1.08 22.04 8.90
N GLU A 382 1.94 21.42 8.10
CA GLU A 382 3.11 20.73 8.60
C GLU A 382 4.37 21.05 7.78
N PHE A 383 5.40 21.54 8.46
CA PHE A 383 6.71 21.85 7.90
C PHE A 383 7.80 21.11 8.68
N TYR A 384 8.61 20.31 7.99
CA TYR A 384 9.70 19.54 8.61
C TYR A 384 11.02 19.80 7.88
N LYS A 385 12.03 20.25 8.62
CA LYS A 385 13.41 20.47 8.15
C LYS A 385 13.46 21.28 6.85
N CYS A 386 12.58 22.25 6.67
CA CYS A 386 12.44 23.02 5.43
C CYS A 386 13.23 24.34 5.54
N ASP A 387 14.46 24.36 5.03
CA ASP A 387 15.30 25.57 5.07
C ASP A 387 14.79 26.69 4.13
N GLN A 388 13.93 26.34 3.18
CA GLN A 388 13.25 27.30 2.29
C GLN A 388 12.06 28.02 2.94
N LEU A 389 11.59 27.52 4.10
CA LEU A 389 10.55 28.19 4.85
C LEU A 389 11.13 29.42 5.54
N THR A 390 11.30 30.48 4.77
CA THR A 390 11.74 31.77 5.27
C THR A 390 10.65 32.40 6.13
N ASN A 391 11.05 33.32 6.99
CA ASN A 391 10.10 34.08 7.80
C ASN A 391 9.08 34.85 6.94
N ASP A 392 9.50 35.43 5.82
CA ASP A 392 8.63 36.18 4.91
C ASP A 392 7.61 35.28 4.21
N MET A 393 8.03 34.09 3.80
CA MET A 393 7.13 33.06 3.24
C MET A 393 6.03 32.71 4.25
N LEU A 394 6.41 32.52 5.52
CA LEU A 394 5.45 32.18 6.57
C LEU A 394 4.45 33.32 6.81
N ILE A 395 4.91 34.58 6.75
CA ILE A 395 4.06 35.77 6.83
C ILE A 395 3.08 35.81 5.65
N GLU A 396 3.55 35.54 4.44
CA GLU A 396 2.70 35.54 3.24
C GLU A 396 1.60 34.47 3.32
N ILE A 397 1.95 33.26 3.76
CA ILE A 397 0.99 32.18 4.02
C ILE A 397 -0.04 32.61 5.08
N GLY A 398 0.40 33.23 6.18
CA GLY A 398 -0.48 33.71 7.25
C GLY A 398 -1.43 34.84 6.82
N ARG A 399 -1.08 35.62 5.78
CA ARG A 399 -1.93 36.68 5.22
C ARG A 399 -3.02 36.17 4.27
N ALA A 400 -3.01 34.90 3.90
CA ALA A 400 -4.01 34.32 3.00
C ALA A 400 -5.43 34.42 3.58
N SER A 401 -6.37 34.99 2.82
CA SER A 401 -7.72 35.38 3.29
C SER A 401 -8.61 34.23 3.81
N HIS A 402 -8.31 32.97 3.46
CA HIS A 402 -9.12 31.80 3.82
C HIS A 402 -8.42 30.87 4.83
N PHE A 403 -7.33 31.31 5.45
CA PHE A 403 -6.46 30.50 6.30
C PHE A 403 -7.00 30.22 7.72
N SER A 404 -8.25 30.57 8.06
CA SER A 404 -8.74 30.75 9.46
C SER A 404 -9.37 29.53 10.18
N ARG A 405 -9.07 28.29 9.79
CA ARG A 405 -9.66 27.08 10.41
C ARG A 405 -8.64 26.01 10.76
N LEU A 406 -7.40 26.39 10.99
CA LEU A 406 -6.34 25.45 11.30
C LEU A 406 -6.63 24.75 12.63
N LYS A 407 -6.56 23.42 12.62
CA LYS A 407 -6.67 22.57 13.82
C LYS A 407 -5.31 22.09 14.31
N SER A 408 -4.37 21.87 13.39
CA SER A 408 -3.04 21.35 13.67
C SER A 408 -1.97 22.17 12.96
N LEU A 409 -0.98 22.63 13.73
CA LEU A 409 0.20 23.31 13.21
C LEU A 409 1.47 22.59 13.70
N ILE A 410 2.30 22.15 12.77
CA ILE A 410 3.61 21.53 13.08
C ILE A 410 4.70 22.26 12.30
N ILE A 411 5.68 22.82 13.00
CA ILE A 411 6.91 23.36 12.41
C ILE A 411 8.09 22.76 13.16
N HIS A 412 8.89 21.95 12.48
CA HIS A 412 10.01 21.25 13.08
C HIS A 412 11.32 21.54 12.35
N GLN A 413 12.31 22.07 13.06
CA GLN A 413 13.66 22.29 12.55
C GLN A 413 13.71 23.15 11.27
N CYS A 414 12.85 24.17 11.17
CA CYS A 414 12.91 25.19 10.11
C CYS A 414 13.74 26.37 10.61
N SER A 415 15.03 26.39 10.26
CA SER A 415 16.05 27.27 10.86
C SER A 415 15.82 28.77 10.63
N GLN A 416 15.13 29.13 9.54
CA GLN A 416 14.88 30.51 9.14
C GLN A 416 13.57 31.12 9.67
N VAL A 417 12.76 30.34 10.38
CA VAL A 417 11.49 30.81 10.96
C VAL A 417 11.76 31.66 12.20
N GLN A 418 11.08 32.80 12.31
CA GLN A 418 11.17 33.74 13.43
C GLN A 418 9.78 34.06 14.00
N ASP A 419 9.76 34.86 15.07
CA ASP A 419 8.54 35.22 15.82
C ASP A 419 7.43 35.83 14.97
N SER A 420 7.76 36.74 14.05
CA SER A 420 6.75 37.42 13.23
C SER A 420 6.05 36.46 12.27
N GLY A 421 6.78 35.50 11.71
CA GLY A 421 6.21 34.44 10.85
C GLY A 421 5.28 33.53 11.65
N VAL A 422 5.72 33.05 12.82
CA VAL A 422 4.88 32.22 13.70
C VAL A 422 3.62 32.96 14.12
N ARG A 423 3.74 34.25 14.48
CA ARG A 423 2.58 35.07 14.84
C ARG A 423 1.63 35.26 13.66
N ALA A 424 2.14 35.47 12.45
CA ALA A 424 1.30 35.66 11.27
C ALA A 424 0.41 34.43 10.97
N ILE A 425 0.91 33.21 11.18
CA ILE A 425 0.14 31.99 10.92
C ILE A 425 -0.76 31.58 12.09
N THR A 426 -0.44 31.98 13.33
CA THR A 426 -1.20 31.58 14.53
C THR A 426 -2.30 32.59 14.87
N LYS A 427 -2.10 33.87 14.54
CA LYS A 427 -3.05 34.93 14.85
C LYS A 427 -4.39 34.68 14.15
N GLY A 428 -5.47 34.68 14.94
CA GLY A 428 -6.84 34.46 14.45
C GLY A 428 -7.22 32.99 14.24
N GLN A 429 -6.36 32.03 14.60
CA GLN A 429 -6.64 30.60 14.48
C GLN A 429 -7.42 30.06 15.69
N LEU A 430 -8.70 30.42 15.77
CA LEU A 430 -9.55 30.08 16.92
C LEU A 430 -9.88 28.59 17.04
N SER A 431 -9.61 27.78 16.01
CA SER A 431 -9.92 26.33 15.99
C SER A 431 -8.72 25.42 16.29
N LEU A 432 -7.56 25.97 16.69
CA LEU A 432 -6.36 25.17 16.96
C LEU A 432 -6.60 24.19 18.11
N GLU A 433 -6.30 22.91 17.84
CA GLU A 433 -6.36 21.82 18.82
C GLU A 433 -4.95 21.35 19.21
N TYR A 434 -3.98 21.46 18.29
CA TYR A 434 -2.60 21.02 18.46
C TYR A 434 -1.59 21.98 17.83
N VAL A 435 -0.57 22.38 18.59
CA VAL A 435 0.54 23.21 18.08
C VAL A 435 1.88 22.60 18.50
N ALA A 436 2.71 22.27 17.51
CA ALA A 436 4.07 21.77 17.71
C ALA A 436 5.08 22.67 16.99
N LEU A 437 5.78 23.51 17.75
CA LEU A 437 6.86 24.36 17.25
C LEU A 437 8.15 23.81 17.83
N ARG A 438 8.92 23.05 17.07
CA ARG A 438 10.00 22.22 17.60
C ARG A 438 11.34 22.62 17.01
N LYS A 439 12.36 22.82 17.85
CA LYS A 439 13.73 23.11 17.41
C LYS A 439 13.81 24.30 16.44
N LEU A 440 13.12 25.40 16.75
CA LEU A 440 13.16 26.63 15.97
C LEU A 440 14.18 27.58 16.59
N ALA A 441 15.35 27.66 15.97
CA ALA A 441 16.52 28.36 16.52
C ALA A 441 16.31 29.86 16.80
N ASN A 442 15.29 30.48 16.20
CA ASN A 442 15.00 31.91 16.30
C ASN A 442 13.61 32.22 16.89
N LEU A 443 12.91 31.23 17.45
CA LEU A 443 11.64 31.44 18.15
C LEU A 443 11.89 31.89 19.59
N THR A 444 11.26 32.98 20.00
CA THR A 444 11.26 33.53 21.36
C THR A 444 9.83 33.65 21.90
N ASP A 445 9.68 34.13 23.13
CA ASP A 445 8.38 34.37 23.79
C ASP A 445 7.43 35.21 22.94
N VAL A 446 7.99 36.16 22.20
CA VAL A 446 7.27 37.10 21.33
C VAL A 446 6.54 36.37 20.19
N GLY A 447 7.03 35.21 19.75
CA GLY A 447 6.35 34.42 18.72
C GLY A 447 5.11 33.68 19.22
N LEU A 448 5.01 33.43 20.54
CA LEU A 448 3.95 32.61 21.13
C LEU A 448 2.65 33.38 21.42
N ASP A 449 2.73 34.72 21.52
CA ASP A 449 1.60 35.61 21.81
C ASP A 449 0.42 35.46 20.82
N GLY A 450 0.69 35.11 19.57
CA GLY A 450 -0.35 34.87 18.56
C GLY A 450 -1.19 33.61 18.78
N ILE A 451 -0.78 32.71 19.68
CA ILE A 451 -1.43 31.41 19.90
C ILE A 451 -2.53 31.57 20.94
N HIS A 452 -3.77 31.65 20.45
CA HIS A 452 -4.96 31.75 21.29
C HIS A 452 -6.12 30.95 20.69
N SER A 453 -6.48 29.85 21.34
CA SER A 453 -7.65 29.05 20.99
C SER A 453 -8.23 28.34 22.22
N ALA A 454 -9.55 28.44 22.38
CA ALA A 454 -10.28 27.72 23.41
C ALA A 454 -10.28 26.19 23.20
N PHE A 455 -9.90 25.69 22.02
CA PHE A 455 -9.86 24.27 21.69
C PHE A 455 -8.46 23.66 21.82
N LEU A 456 -7.44 24.46 22.14
CA LEU A 456 -6.07 23.99 22.20
C LEU A 456 -5.88 23.04 23.37
N LYS A 457 -5.55 21.78 23.06
CA LYS A 457 -5.39 20.70 24.05
C LYS A 457 -3.93 20.34 24.27
N GLU A 458 -3.11 20.48 23.24
CA GLU A 458 -1.74 19.99 23.26
C GLU A 458 -0.76 20.99 22.65
N ILE A 459 0.33 21.27 23.37
CA ILE A 459 1.48 22.02 22.86
C ILE A 459 2.77 21.21 22.98
N ASP A 460 3.65 21.40 22.01
CA ASP A 460 4.96 20.79 21.98
C ASP A 460 6.02 21.77 21.48
N PHE A 461 6.79 22.30 22.43
CA PHE A 461 7.84 23.29 22.19
C PHE A 461 9.25 22.75 22.42
N ARG A 462 9.44 21.44 22.25
CA ARG A 462 10.75 20.81 22.46
C ARG A 462 11.88 21.50 21.69
N TRP A 463 13.05 21.55 22.31
CA TRP A 463 14.31 22.04 21.75
C TRP A 463 14.29 23.51 21.31
N ASN A 464 13.40 24.35 21.85
CA ASN A 464 13.47 25.79 21.63
C ASN A 464 14.27 26.46 22.75
N GLU A 465 15.55 26.71 22.46
CA GLU A 465 16.52 27.20 23.45
C GLU A 465 16.35 28.68 23.84
N LYS A 466 15.54 29.45 23.10
CA LYS A 466 15.36 30.90 23.31
C LYS A 466 14.05 31.27 24.01
N ILE A 467 13.10 30.33 24.16
CA ILE A 467 11.86 30.54 24.92
C ILE A 467 12.19 30.57 26.42
N GLN A 468 11.61 31.53 27.13
CA GLN A 468 11.74 31.74 28.57
C GLN A 468 10.38 31.60 29.26
N ASP A 469 10.35 31.72 30.58
CA ASP A 469 9.15 31.48 31.39
C ASP A 469 7.98 32.38 30.98
N HIS A 470 8.25 33.64 30.58
CA HIS A 470 7.22 34.59 30.13
C HIS A 470 6.44 34.11 28.90
N GLY A 471 7.11 33.42 27.96
CA GLY A 471 6.45 32.82 26.80
C GLY A 471 5.45 31.73 27.21
N ILE A 472 5.83 30.92 28.22
CA ILE A 472 4.95 29.89 28.78
C ILE A 472 3.80 30.51 29.57
N PHE A 473 4.05 31.59 30.31
CA PHE A 473 3.00 32.31 31.03
C PHE A 473 1.93 32.83 30.07
N THR A 474 2.36 33.44 28.97
CA THR A 474 1.47 33.99 27.94
C THR A 474 0.62 32.88 27.33
N ILE A 475 1.23 31.77 26.90
CA ILE A 475 0.47 30.72 26.21
C ILE A 475 -0.50 29.99 27.12
N VAL A 476 -0.13 29.74 28.38
CA VAL A 476 -1.00 29.08 29.36
C VAL A 476 -2.17 29.98 29.71
N SER A 477 -1.93 31.26 29.96
CA SER A 477 -2.99 32.24 30.25
C SER A 477 -3.99 32.38 29.10
N ASN A 478 -3.50 32.30 27.86
CA ASN A 478 -4.32 32.37 26.66
C ASN A 478 -5.10 31.07 26.37
N ASN A 479 -4.66 29.92 26.87
CA ASN A 479 -5.16 28.61 26.47
C ASN A 479 -5.43 27.71 27.69
N LEU A 480 -6.49 28.04 28.44
CA LEU A 480 -6.84 27.38 29.70
C LEU A 480 -7.40 25.94 29.55
N ASN A 481 -7.46 25.38 28.34
CA ASN A 481 -7.94 24.02 28.08
C ASN A 481 -6.83 23.03 27.70
N LEU A 482 -5.57 23.46 27.84
CA LEU A 482 -4.40 22.61 27.64
C LEU A 482 -4.42 21.43 28.61
N ARG A 483 -4.10 20.25 28.08
CA ARG A 483 -4.02 18.97 28.80
C ARG A 483 -2.64 18.34 28.72
N SER A 484 -1.92 18.56 27.60
CA SER A 484 -0.57 18.05 27.39
C SER A 484 0.39 19.18 27.03
N ILE A 485 1.47 19.30 27.80
CA ILE A 485 2.53 20.28 27.56
C ILE A 485 3.88 19.56 27.48
N ARG A 486 4.61 19.76 26.39
CA ARG A 486 5.96 19.21 26.20
C ARG A 486 6.99 20.32 25.98
N LEU A 487 7.96 20.41 26.90
CA LEU A 487 8.99 21.45 27.01
C LEU A 487 10.40 20.86 27.06
N VAL A 488 10.58 19.69 26.43
CA VAL A 488 11.83 18.92 26.38
C VAL A 488 13.00 19.79 25.91
N ASN A 489 14.10 19.82 26.67
CA ASN A 489 15.33 20.55 26.38
C ASN A 489 15.13 22.05 26.08
N CYS A 490 14.16 22.68 26.73
CA CYS A 490 14.00 24.13 26.75
C CYS A 490 14.82 24.74 27.91
N HIS A 491 16.15 24.70 27.78
CA HIS A 491 17.10 24.94 28.89
C HIS A 491 17.07 26.33 29.56
N ARG A 492 16.31 27.29 29.03
CA ARG A 492 16.09 28.62 29.63
C ARG A 492 14.83 28.70 30.50
N LEU A 493 13.98 27.68 30.47
CA LEU A 493 12.83 27.58 31.37
C LEU A 493 13.27 27.16 32.76
N THR A 494 12.56 27.66 33.76
CA THR A 494 12.78 27.36 35.17
C THR A 494 11.53 26.73 35.79
N GLY A 495 11.63 26.33 37.06
CA GLY A 495 10.48 25.87 37.85
C GLY A 495 9.30 26.86 37.89
N GLN A 496 9.53 28.15 37.65
CA GLN A 496 8.45 29.14 37.60
C GLN A 496 7.46 28.86 36.47
N SER A 497 7.93 28.43 35.29
CA SER A 497 7.06 27.99 34.19
C SER A 497 6.13 26.86 34.62
N VAL A 498 6.67 25.88 35.36
CA VAL A 498 5.92 24.73 35.85
C VAL A 498 4.91 25.14 36.92
N ASN A 499 5.28 26.03 37.84
CA ASN A 499 4.38 26.58 38.86
C ASN A 499 3.18 27.29 38.22
N HIS A 500 3.43 28.13 37.21
CA HIS A 500 2.38 28.84 36.48
C HIS A 500 1.47 27.89 35.70
N ILE A 501 2.04 26.86 35.07
CA ILE A 501 1.29 25.77 34.42
C ILE A 501 0.36 25.11 35.42
N ALA A 502 0.88 24.71 36.59
CA ALA A 502 0.12 23.99 37.60
C ALA A 502 -1.07 24.82 38.12
N GLN A 503 -0.81 26.09 38.48
CA GLN A 503 -1.83 26.99 39.02
C GLN A 503 -2.95 27.33 38.04
N ASN A 504 -2.63 27.52 36.75
CA ASN A 504 -3.61 27.99 35.77
C ASN A 504 -4.38 26.86 35.07
N LEU A 505 -3.75 25.70 34.84
CA LEU A 505 -4.42 24.56 34.20
C LEU A 505 -5.09 23.64 35.21
N ALA A 506 -4.55 23.58 36.44
CA ALA A 506 -5.12 22.86 37.58
C ALA A 506 -5.58 21.44 37.20
N GLU A 507 -6.88 21.13 37.38
CA GLU A 507 -7.48 19.83 37.11
C GLU A 507 -7.45 19.38 35.64
N LYS A 508 -7.12 20.27 34.69
CA LYS A 508 -7.11 19.94 33.26
C LYS A 508 -5.78 19.35 32.80
N LEU A 509 -4.69 19.58 33.52
CA LEU A 509 -3.38 19.08 33.16
C LEU A 509 -3.32 17.55 33.35
N GLU A 510 -3.02 16.83 32.27
CA GLU A 510 -2.92 15.36 32.26
C GLU A 510 -1.48 14.91 31.98
N VAL A 511 -0.74 15.62 31.12
CA VAL A 511 0.62 15.26 30.68
C VAL A 511 1.55 16.46 30.76
N LEU A 512 2.66 16.30 31.47
CA LEU A 512 3.72 17.30 31.58
C LEU A 512 5.07 16.66 31.29
N ASP A 513 5.76 17.17 30.26
CA ASP A 513 7.09 16.73 29.88
C ASP A 513 8.07 17.90 29.98
N VAL A 514 8.96 17.83 30.97
CA VAL A 514 9.94 18.86 31.33
C VAL A 514 11.37 18.27 31.33
N GLU A 515 11.59 17.27 30.48
CA GLU A 515 12.90 16.68 30.26
C GLU A 515 13.97 17.72 29.98
N GLY A 516 15.14 17.57 30.61
CA GLY A 516 16.32 18.41 30.35
C GLY A 516 16.24 19.84 30.88
N LEU A 517 15.21 20.17 31.69
CA LEU A 517 15.27 21.37 32.53
C LEU A 517 16.39 21.22 33.57
N LYS A 518 17.08 22.32 33.88
CA LYS A 518 18.30 22.27 34.70
C LYS A 518 18.01 22.02 36.18
N THR A 519 17.04 22.73 36.74
CA THR A 519 16.75 22.78 38.18
C THR A 519 15.23 22.82 38.41
N LEU A 520 14.74 21.99 39.34
CA LEU A 520 13.36 22.06 39.83
C LEU A 520 13.36 22.01 41.37
N ASP A 521 12.88 23.09 41.98
CA ASP A 521 12.85 23.25 43.42
C ASP A 521 11.60 22.59 44.04
N ALA A 522 11.58 22.43 45.37
CA ALA A 522 10.50 21.76 46.11
C ALA A 522 9.10 22.32 45.79
N GLU A 523 8.99 23.65 45.63
CA GLU A 523 7.74 24.37 45.35
C GLU A 523 7.03 23.83 44.10
N VAL A 524 7.78 23.39 43.09
CA VAL A 524 7.23 22.82 41.85
C VAL A 524 6.38 21.60 42.13
N PHE A 525 6.89 20.69 42.96
CA PHE A 525 6.19 19.45 43.26
C PHE A 525 4.99 19.69 44.17
N VAL A 526 5.09 20.63 45.10
CA VAL A 526 3.97 21.05 45.95
C VAL A 526 2.84 21.60 45.07
N HIS A 527 3.14 22.50 44.14
CA HIS A 527 2.14 23.07 43.23
C HIS A 527 1.50 22.01 42.33
N LEU A 528 2.29 21.10 41.76
CA LEU A 528 1.74 20.02 40.94
C LEU A 528 0.77 19.14 41.74
N VAL A 529 1.08 18.85 42.99
CA VAL A 529 0.21 18.05 43.86
C VAL A 529 -1.05 18.80 44.27
N ASP A 530 -0.91 20.08 44.66
CA ASP A 530 -2.01 20.86 45.22
C ASP A 530 -3.01 21.30 44.15
N TYR A 531 -2.53 21.60 42.93
CA TYR A 531 -3.39 22.12 41.85
C TYR A 531 -3.73 21.09 40.77
N CYS A 532 -2.89 20.07 40.52
CA CYS A 532 -3.06 19.16 39.38
C CYS A 532 -3.37 17.70 39.79
N PRO A 533 -4.57 17.42 40.34
CA PRO A 533 -4.95 16.08 40.79
C PRO A 533 -5.10 15.05 39.66
N ASN A 534 -5.22 15.51 38.40
CA ASN A 534 -5.44 14.67 37.22
C ASN A 534 -4.17 14.39 36.42
N ILE A 535 -2.98 14.77 36.93
CA ILE A 535 -1.72 14.47 36.25
C ILE A 535 -1.51 12.95 36.14
N ARG A 536 -1.36 12.47 34.90
CA ARG A 536 -1.21 11.05 34.56
C ARG A 536 0.19 10.72 34.11
N SER A 537 0.88 11.65 33.45
CA SER A 537 2.22 11.44 32.90
C SER A 537 3.13 12.60 33.25
N LEU A 538 4.27 12.29 33.88
CA LEU A 538 5.30 13.25 34.24
C LEU A 538 6.67 12.74 33.78
N ASN A 539 7.34 13.50 32.91
CA ASN A 539 8.70 13.22 32.47
C ASN A 539 9.69 14.21 33.08
N LEU A 540 10.58 13.69 33.92
CA LEU A 540 11.64 14.40 34.66
C LEU A 540 13.04 13.96 34.19
N PHE A 541 13.16 13.41 32.98
CA PHE A 541 14.43 12.90 32.46
C PHE A 541 15.53 13.96 32.52
N GLY A 542 16.71 13.56 33.01
CA GLY A 542 17.94 14.35 32.92
C GLY A 542 17.98 15.61 33.78
N ILE A 543 17.05 15.77 34.74
CA ILE A 543 17.07 16.89 35.68
C ILE A 543 18.13 16.63 36.75
N ILE A 544 19.13 17.50 36.81
CA ILE A 544 20.33 17.30 37.64
C ILE A 544 20.03 17.68 39.10
N ASN A 545 19.49 18.88 39.33
CA ASN A 545 19.13 19.37 40.66
C ASN A 545 17.62 19.24 40.86
N LEU A 546 17.21 18.12 41.45
CA LEU A 546 15.83 17.81 41.73
C LEU A 546 15.64 17.68 43.24
N ASP A 547 14.71 18.46 43.79
CA ASP A 547 14.41 18.40 45.22
C ASP A 547 13.77 17.06 45.62
N ALA A 548 14.43 16.35 46.52
CA ALA A 548 14.05 15.00 46.93
C ALA A 548 12.75 14.98 47.76
N ASP A 549 12.56 15.94 48.66
CA ASP A 549 11.44 15.98 49.58
C ASP A 549 10.13 16.40 48.87
N GLY A 550 10.23 17.32 47.92
CA GLY A 550 9.16 17.64 46.98
C GLY A 550 8.76 16.42 46.15
N LEU A 551 9.74 15.66 45.64
CA LEU A 551 9.46 14.44 44.89
C LEU A 551 8.79 13.36 45.75
N PHE A 552 9.19 13.19 47.01
CA PHE A 552 8.51 12.32 47.96
C PHE A 552 7.06 12.73 48.17
N THR A 553 6.81 14.04 48.33
CA THR A 553 5.46 14.60 48.46
C THR A 553 4.61 14.27 47.24
N LEU A 554 5.18 14.39 46.04
CA LEU A 554 4.54 13.98 44.79
C LEU A 554 4.18 12.49 44.79
N PHE A 555 5.11 11.62 45.20
CA PHE A 555 4.88 10.17 45.21
C PHE A 555 3.75 9.74 46.14
N VAL A 556 3.68 10.34 47.34
CA VAL A 556 2.68 9.98 48.35
C VAL A 556 1.29 10.53 47.99
N ARG A 557 1.22 11.73 47.43
CA ARG A 557 -0.06 12.44 47.20
C ARG A 557 -0.63 12.22 45.81
N SER A 558 0.17 11.77 44.83
CA SER A 558 -0.33 11.48 43.50
C SER A 558 -1.08 10.14 43.45
N THR A 559 -2.39 10.21 43.21
CA THR A 559 -3.26 9.02 43.18
C THR A 559 -3.64 8.56 41.77
N ARG A 560 -3.39 9.38 40.75
CA ARG A 560 -3.78 9.14 39.34
C ARG A 560 -2.60 9.04 38.38
N MET A 561 -1.36 9.13 38.87
CA MET A 561 -0.17 9.07 38.03
C MET A 561 0.02 7.65 37.48
N MET A 562 0.05 7.56 36.15
CA MET A 562 0.16 6.31 35.40
C MET A 562 1.55 6.14 34.80
N GLN A 563 2.24 7.25 34.49
CA GLN A 563 3.54 7.24 33.83
C GLN A 563 4.49 8.19 34.54
N LEU A 564 5.69 7.69 34.86
CA LEU A 564 6.73 8.48 35.50
C LEU A 564 8.10 8.11 34.93
N ASN A 565 8.82 9.12 34.44
CA ASN A 565 10.18 8.98 33.97
C ASN A 565 11.13 9.78 34.86
N LEU A 566 12.01 9.06 35.58
CA LEU A 566 13.05 9.61 36.46
C LEU A 566 14.45 9.37 35.88
N SER A 567 14.56 9.00 34.60
CA SER A 567 15.84 8.58 34.04
C SER A 567 16.90 9.67 34.14
N TYR A 568 18.14 9.26 34.45
CA TYR A 568 19.29 10.15 34.64
C TYR A 568 19.07 11.29 35.68
N THR A 569 18.12 11.15 36.61
CA THR A 569 18.05 12.02 37.79
C THR A 569 19.09 11.61 38.83
N THR A 570 19.67 12.57 39.54
CA THR A 570 20.75 12.31 40.52
C THR A 570 20.31 12.39 41.98
N CYS A 571 19.04 12.66 42.28
CA CYS A 571 18.56 12.86 43.65
C CYS A 571 18.63 11.59 44.54
N PHE A 572 18.65 10.38 43.95
CA PHE A 572 18.65 9.11 44.70
C PHE A 572 20.05 8.59 45.11
N LEU A 573 21.08 9.43 45.05
CA LEU A 573 22.47 9.04 45.29
C LEU A 573 22.77 8.57 46.72
N GLN A 574 22.01 9.06 47.73
CA GLN A 574 22.30 8.78 49.15
C GLN A 574 21.01 8.45 49.93
N GLU A 575 21.15 7.65 50.98
CA GLU A 575 20.10 7.49 51.99
C GLU A 575 19.99 8.78 52.83
N PRO A 576 18.78 9.19 53.26
CA PRO A 576 17.51 8.46 53.21
C PRO A 576 16.72 8.63 51.90
N VAL A 577 17.18 9.45 50.96
CA VAL A 577 16.41 9.82 49.76
C VAL A 577 16.12 8.62 48.85
N ALA A 578 17.03 7.64 48.78
CA ALA A 578 16.78 6.41 48.04
C ALA A 578 15.49 5.68 48.49
N ASP A 579 15.16 5.72 49.79
CA ASP A 579 13.94 5.09 50.32
C ASP A 579 12.65 5.75 49.80
N TYR A 580 12.71 6.97 49.25
CA TYR A 580 11.56 7.63 48.64
C TYR A 580 11.03 6.84 47.44
N LEU A 581 11.86 6.04 46.76
CA LEU A 581 11.40 5.10 45.73
C LEU A 581 10.41 4.07 46.28
N CYS A 582 10.50 3.72 47.56
CA CYS A 582 9.51 2.85 48.23
C CYS A 582 8.17 3.55 48.45
N CYS A 583 8.01 4.83 48.09
CA CYS A 583 6.75 5.55 48.10
C CYS A 583 6.18 5.81 46.71
N LEU A 584 6.80 5.30 45.63
CA LEU A 584 6.30 5.43 44.26
C LEU A 584 4.78 5.16 44.15
N PRO A 585 4.04 5.95 43.35
CA PRO A 585 2.59 5.81 43.23
C PRO A 585 2.17 4.41 42.78
N LEU A 586 1.24 3.78 43.51
CA LEU A 586 0.75 2.43 43.19
C LEU A 586 -0.11 2.38 41.91
N SER A 587 -0.56 3.54 41.41
CA SER A 587 -1.28 3.69 40.15
C SER A 587 -0.39 3.55 38.91
N LEU A 588 0.95 3.53 39.07
CA LEU A 588 1.87 3.49 37.94
C LEU A 588 1.69 2.23 37.07
N VAL A 589 1.68 2.49 35.75
CA VAL A 589 1.64 1.51 34.66
C VAL A 589 2.94 1.54 33.86
N ASP A 590 3.55 2.71 33.69
CA ASP A 590 4.86 2.89 33.04
C ASP A 590 5.84 3.56 34.01
N ILE A 591 6.98 2.91 34.24
CA ILE A 591 8.10 3.53 34.96
C ILE A 591 9.38 3.41 34.15
N CYS A 592 10.13 4.52 34.10
CA CYS A 592 11.46 4.56 33.55
C CYS A 592 12.44 5.05 34.60
N LEU A 593 13.34 4.16 35.03
CA LEU A 593 14.41 4.45 36.00
C LEU A 593 15.80 4.39 35.34
N SER A 594 15.86 4.50 34.02
CA SER A 594 17.09 4.27 33.26
C SER A 594 18.20 5.25 33.65
N GLY A 595 19.40 4.75 33.94
CA GLY A 595 20.55 5.58 34.33
C GLY A 595 20.40 6.32 35.66
N THR A 596 19.37 6.02 36.46
CA THR A 596 19.26 6.57 37.82
C THR A 596 20.35 6.01 38.72
N GLN A 597 20.95 6.86 39.55
CA GLN A 597 22.04 6.46 40.42
C GLN A 597 21.48 5.93 41.75
N VAL A 598 20.93 4.72 41.73
CA VAL A 598 20.44 4.02 42.93
C VAL A 598 21.47 2.96 43.34
N TYR A 599 22.14 3.11 44.49
CA TYR A 599 23.20 2.19 44.95
C TYR A 599 22.69 0.95 45.72
N SER A 600 21.45 0.96 46.20
CA SER A 600 20.88 -0.17 46.96
C SER A 600 19.96 -1.02 46.09
N THR A 601 20.43 -2.22 45.72
CA THR A 601 19.61 -3.22 45.02
C THR A 601 18.35 -3.59 45.82
N HIS A 602 18.45 -3.62 47.15
CA HIS A 602 17.33 -3.97 48.03
C HIS A 602 16.18 -2.95 47.94
N ILE A 603 16.50 -1.65 47.97
CA ILE A 603 15.51 -0.58 47.85
C ILE A 603 14.81 -0.65 46.49
N LEU A 604 15.57 -0.84 45.41
CA LEU A 604 15.00 -0.95 44.06
C LEU A 604 14.04 -2.14 43.93
N VAL A 605 14.44 -3.31 44.42
CA VAL A 605 13.58 -4.51 44.43
C VAL A 605 12.31 -4.26 45.26
N ARG A 606 12.43 -3.68 46.45
CA ARG A 606 11.29 -3.36 47.32
C ARG A 606 10.34 -2.35 46.69
N ALA A 607 10.87 -1.32 46.02
CA ALA A 607 10.08 -0.31 45.34
C ALA A 607 9.28 -0.90 44.19
N LEU A 608 9.94 -1.63 43.27
CA LEU A 608 9.30 -2.16 42.07
C LEU A 608 8.31 -3.30 42.34
N THR A 609 8.59 -4.18 43.31
CA THR A 609 7.69 -5.29 43.66
C THR A 609 6.35 -4.84 44.27
N ARG A 610 6.26 -3.59 44.76
CA ARG A 610 5.00 -2.99 45.22
C ARG A 610 4.08 -2.54 44.09
N LEU A 611 4.62 -2.28 42.89
CA LEU A 611 3.88 -1.72 41.76
C LEU A 611 3.10 -2.80 41.01
N LYS A 612 1.92 -3.16 41.53
CA LYS A 612 1.12 -4.27 41.01
C LYS A 612 0.50 -4.01 39.62
N ASN A 613 0.35 -2.75 39.21
CA ASN A 613 -0.30 -2.39 37.95
C ASN A 613 0.68 -2.15 36.80
N ILE A 614 1.97 -2.43 37.02
CA ILE A 614 3.01 -2.07 36.07
C ILE A 614 2.96 -2.97 34.83
N GLU A 615 2.96 -2.33 33.66
CA GLU A 615 2.97 -2.98 32.36
C GLU A 615 4.23 -2.63 31.56
N HIS A 616 4.84 -1.46 31.79
CA HIS A 616 6.03 -1.00 31.10
C HIS A 616 7.14 -0.66 32.09
N LEU A 617 8.26 -1.38 31.98
CA LEU A 617 9.40 -1.25 32.89
C LEU A 617 10.68 -1.04 32.09
N ARG A 618 11.35 0.11 32.30
CA ARG A 618 12.64 0.43 31.69
C ARG A 618 13.71 0.66 32.75
N LEU A 619 14.75 -0.15 32.71
CA LEU A 619 15.81 -0.24 33.71
C LEU A 619 17.21 -0.15 33.09
N ASN A 620 17.33 0.56 31.97
CA ASN A 620 18.57 0.62 31.18
C ASN A 620 19.69 1.30 31.99
N GLY A 621 20.90 0.75 31.94
CA GLY A 621 22.10 1.39 32.49
C GLY A 621 22.15 1.51 34.02
N LEU A 622 21.42 0.66 34.76
CA LEU A 622 21.45 0.63 36.21
C LEU A 622 22.55 -0.29 36.74
N ALA A 623 23.56 0.28 37.40
CA ALA A 623 24.72 -0.47 37.91
C ALA A 623 24.35 -1.47 39.02
N THR A 624 23.24 -1.27 39.72
CA THR A 624 22.82 -2.09 40.87
C THR A 624 21.95 -3.28 40.53
N ILE A 625 21.59 -3.44 39.26
CA ILE A 625 20.77 -4.56 38.82
C ILE A 625 21.68 -5.77 38.56
N SER A 626 21.41 -6.85 39.31
CA SER A 626 21.97 -8.19 39.13
C SER A 626 20.90 -9.17 38.67
N ASP A 627 21.31 -10.35 38.20
CA ASP A 627 20.40 -11.46 37.85
C ASP A 627 19.42 -11.79 39.01
N ASP A 628 19.89 -11.84 40.26
CA ASP A 628 19.07 -12.10 41.46
C ASP A 628 18.02 -11.01 41.72
N ALA A 629 18.36 -9.75 41.43
CA ALA A 629 17.43 -8.64 41.57
C ALA A 629 16.31 -8.75 40.53
N ILE A 630 16.67 -9.08 39.29
CA ILE A 630 15.73 -9.32 38.20
C ILE A 630 14.82 -10.51 38.50
N GLU A 631 15.35 -11.61 39.05
CA GLU A 631 14.53 -12.74 39.48
C GLU A 631 13.45 -12.28 40.48
N LYS A 632 13.84 -11.59 41.55
CA LYS A 632 12.93 -11.11 42.60
C LYS A 632 11.87 -10.15 42.06
N ILE A 633 12.26 -9.24 41.17
CA ILE A 633 11.34 -8.29 40.54
C ILE A 633 10.36 -9.03 39.63
N LEU A 634 10.87 -9.79 38.65
CA LEU A 634 10.05 -10.45 37.63
C LEU A 634 9.17 -11.55 38.21
N ALA A 635 9.58 -12.21 39.30
CA ALA A 635 8.74 -13.18 40.01
C ALA A 635 7.41 -12.58 40.49
N VAL A 636 7.37 -11.28 40.78
CA VAL A 636 6.18 -10.59 41.29
C VAL A 636 5.42 -9.88 40.17
N ILE A 637 6.11 -9.13 39.31
CA ILE A 637 5.46 -8.26 38.31
C ILE A 637 5.52 -8.78 36.87
N GLY A 638 6.39 -9.77 36.58
CA GLY A 638 6.72 -10.20 35.21
C GLY A 638 5.53 -10.67 34.39
N GLY A 639 4.54 -11.35 35.00
CA GLY A 639 3.38 -11.87 34.30
C GLY A 639 2.47 -10.81 33.65
N ARG A 640 2.60 -9.54 34.08
CA ARG A 640 1.80 -8.39 33.60
C ARG A 640 2.57 -7.49 32.63
N LEU A 641 3.90 -7.63 32.57
CA LEU A 641 4.73 -6.77 31.75
C LEU A 641 4.43 -7.00 30.26
N LYS A 642 4.15 -5.89 29.58
CA LYS A 642 4.07 -5.76 28.12
C LYS A 642 5.36 -5.20 27.55
N THR A 643 6.03 -4.28 28.25
CA THR A 643 7.34 -3.75 27.86
C THR A 643 8.37 -4.02 28.94
N LEU A 644 9.49 -4.59 28.51
CA LEU A 644 10.68 -4.73 29.34
C LEU A 644 11.91 -4.25 28.56
N GLU A 645 12.57 -3.22 29.08
CA GLU A 645 13.86 -2.74 28.57
C GLU A 645 14.93 -2.85 29.65
N MET A 646 15.95 -3.64 29.36
CA MET A 646 17.10 -3.85 30.23
C MET A 646 18.37 -3.87 29.39
N ASN A 647 18.86 -2.68 29.09
CA ASN A 647 20.09 -2.49 28.33
C ASN A 647 21.26 -2.31 29.30
N GLY A 648 22.30 -3.13 29.15
CA GLY A 648 23.47 -3.13 30.02
C GLY A 648 24.47 -2.03 29.71
N TYR A 649 25.39 -1.77 30.64
CA TYR A 649 26.66 -1.09 30.36
C TYR A 649 27.72 -2.12 29.95
N ILE A 650 28.70 -1.68 29.17
CA ILE A 650 29.89 -2.46 28.76
C ILE A 650 30.74 -2.94 29.96
N THR A 651 30.42 -2.50 31.18
CA THR A 651 31.08 -2.93 32.41
C THR A 651 30.64 -4.33 32.85
N VAL A 652 31.60 -5.06 33.37
CA VAL A 652 31.63 -6.51 33.52
C VAL A 652 30.52 -7.04 34.44
N GLY A 653 29.64 -7.91 33.89
CA GLY A 653 29.18 -9.12 34.58
C GLY A 653 27.93 -9.10 35.48
N SER A 654 27.11 -8.04 35.54
CA SER A 654 25.92 -8.08 36.44
C SER A 654 24.69 -8.77 35.84
N LEU A 655 24.50 -8.69 34.52
CA LEU A 655 23.38 -9.32 33.79
C LEU A 655 23.90 -10.38 32.82
N THR A 656 23.45 -11.61 33.01
CA THR A 656 23.88 -12.77 32.22
C THR A 656 22.68 -13.47 31.57
N ASP A 657 22.90 -14.61 30.89
CA ASP A 657 21.82 -15.45 30.36
C ASP A 657 20.83 -15.94 31.45
N ARG A 658 21.20 -15.87 32.75
CA ARG A 658 20.27 -16.15 33.87
C ARG A 658 19.14 -15.13 33.94
N SER A 659 19.42 -13.83 33.80
CA SER A 659 18.35 -12.81 33.70
C SER A 659 17.37 -13.12 32.57
N VAL A 660 17.88 -13.59 31.43
CA VAL A 660 17.07 -13.96 30.27
C VAL A 660 16.21 -15.19 30.57
N GLU A 661 16.75 -16.20 31.26
CA GLU A 661 15.96 -17.33 31.77
C GLU A 661 14.80 -16.85 32.66
N HIS A 662 15.03 -15.90 33.56
CA HIS A 662 13.99 -15.30 34.39
C HIS A 662 12.94 -14.55 33.56
N ILE A 663 13.33 -13.81 32.51
CA ILE A 663 12.38 -13.17 31.58
C ILE A 663 11.48 -14.22 30.94
N VAL A 664 12.06 -15.28 30.39
CA VAL A 664 11.32 -16.34 29.70
C VAL A 664 10.37 -17.07 30.66
N ARG A 665 10.79 -17.26 31.91
CA ARG A 665 10.02 -17.92 32.96
C ARG A 665 8.83 -17.10 33.46
N TYR A 666 9.02 -15.80 33.72
CA TYR A 666 8.01 -14.98 34.39
C TYR A 666 7.19 -14.10 33.44
N CYS A 667 7.73 -13.71 32.29
CA CYS A 667 7.08 -12.77 31.38
C CYS A 667 6.31 -13.50 30.27
N THR A 668 4.98 -13.57 30.41
CA THR A 668 4.09 -14.34 29.50
C THR A 668 3.30 -13.49 28.49
N SER A 669 3.39 -12.17 28.61
CA SER A 669 2.56 -11.21 27.87
C SER A 669 3.35 -10.07 27.22
N LEU A 670 4.65 -10.25 27.01
CA LEU A 670 5.49 -9.23 26.40
C LEU A 670 5.06 -8.92 24.96
N GLU A 671 5.01 -7.63 24.68
CA GLU A 671 4.78 -7.01 23.38
C GLU A 671 6.05 -6.29 22.89
N HIS A 672 6.85 -5.77 23.83
CA HIS A 672 8.10 -5.06 23.55
C HIS A 672 9.24 -5.60 24.44
N LEU A 673 10.31 -6.08 23.81
CA LEU A 673 11.49 -6.61 24.50
C LEU A 673 12.76 -5.93 23.96
N SER A 674 13.54 -5.32 24.85
CA SER A 674 14.82 -4.69 24.53
C SER A 674 15.90 -5.19 25.48
N LEU A 675 16.91 -5.85 24.92
CA LEU A 675 18.03 -6.47 25.65
C LEU A 675 19.34 -6.12 24.95
N ASN A 676 19.74 -4.85 24.96
CA ASN A 676 20.92 -4.38 24.25
C ASN A 676 22.16 -4.36 25.15
N LEU A 677 23.33 -4.67 24.60
CA LEU A 677 24.62 -4.53 25.30
C LEU A 677 24.66 -5.27 26.65
N LEU A 678 23.96 -6.41 26.76
CA LEU A 678 24.20 -7.38 27.84
C LEU A 678 25.61 -7.99 27.67
N SER A 679 26.06 -8.82 28.61
CA SER A 679 27.39 -9.43 28.57
C SER A 679 27.76 -9.92 27.16
N PHE A 680 28.95 -9.57 26.66
CA PHE A 680 29.41 -10.00 25.33
C PHE A 680 29.48 -11.53 25.18
N THR A 681 29.46 -12.26 26.30
CA THR A 681 29.44 -13.73 26.37
C THR A 681 28.04 -14.33 26.30
N SER A 682 26.96 -13.53 26.40
CA SER A 682 25.57 -14.01 26.39
C SER A 682 25.20 -14.66 25.07
N THR A 683 24.66 -15.87 25.15
CA THR A 683 24.20 -16.67 24.02
C THR A 683 22.73 -16.43 23.69
N LEU A 684 21.96 -15.94 24.68
CA LEU A 684 20.51 -15.73 24.63
C LEU A 684 19.71 -17.00 24.29
N ASP A 685 20.25 -18.18 24.55
CA ASP A 685 19.66 -19.46 24.15
C ASP A 685 18.24 -19.66 24.71
N SER A 686 17.97 -19.20 25.93
CA SER A 686 16.65 -19.28 26.56
C SER A 686 15.55 -18.55 25.78
N LEU A 687 15.87 -17.51 24.99
CA LEU A 687 14.90 -16.81 24.15
C LEU A 687 14.32 -17.71 23.04
N TYR A 688 15.01 -18.79 22.67
CA TYR A 688 14.46 -19.77 21.73
C TYR A 688 13.09 -20.29 22.20
N GLU A 689 12.93 -20.56 23.50
CA GLU A 689 11.66 -21.04 24.07
C GLU A 689 10.54 -19.98 23.97
N LEU A 690 10.91 -18.71 24.14
CA LEU A 690 10.00 -17.58 24.01
C LEU A 690 9.51 -17.42 22.57
N PHE A 691 10.42 -17.46 21.60
CA PHE A 691 10.09 -17.28 20.18
C PHE A 691 9.46 -18.53 19.55
N SER A 692 9.77 -19.74 20.02
CA SER A 692 9.16 -20.98 19.51
C SER A 692 7.72 -21.17 20.00
N SER A 693 7.38 -20.58 21.15
CA SER A 693 6.02 -20.59 21.69
C SER A 693 5.12 -19.64 20.89
N THR A 694 4.34 -20.18 19.95
CA THR A 694 3.45 -19.41 19.04
C THR A 694 2.56 -18.39 19.76
N GLY A 695 1.98 -18.75 20.92
CA GLY A 695 1.12 -17.86 21.70
C GLY A 695 1.85 -16.68 22.37
N ARG A 696 3.15 -16.81 22.63
CA ARG A 696 4.00 -15.72 23.15
C ARG A 696 4.57 -14.90 22.00
N ALA A 697 5.16 -15.58 21.00
CA ALA A 697 5.75 -14.96 19.81
C ALA A 697 4.75 -14.09 19.03
N SER A 698 3.46 -14.48 18.98
CA SER A 698 2.43 -13.70 18.29
C SER A 698 2.10 -12.36 18.96
N LYS A 699 2.43 -12.17 20.25
CA LYS A 699 2.20 -10.92 20.98
C LYS A 699 3.31 -9.90 20.75
N LEU A 700 4.50 -10.34 20.33
CA LEU A 700 5.64 -9.45 20.14
C LEU A 700 5.47 -8.53 18.93
N HIS A 701 5.64 -7.24 19.19
CA HIS A 701 5.61 -6.15 18.23
C HIS A 701 6.98 -5.49 18.07
N THR A 702 7.73 -5.38 19.16
CA THR A 702 9.07 -4.77 19.15
C THR A 702 10.09 -5.69 19.77
N ILE A 703 11.16 -5.94 19.03
CA ILE A 703 12.29 -6.73 19.51
C ILE A 703 13.57 -5.96 19.18
N SER A 704 14.35 -5.62 20.21
CA SER A 704 15.66 -4.98 20.07
C SER A 704 16.71 -5.85 20.76
N LEU A 705 17.60 -6.41 19.94
CA LEU A 705 18.74 -7.21 20.34
C LEU A 705 19.95 -6.66 19.61
N SER A 706 20.88 -6.00 20.30
CA SER A 706 22.04 -5.40 19.65
C SER A 706 23.35 -5.67 20.38
N SER A 707 24.42 -5.68 19.57
CA SER A 707 25.81 -5.80 20.01
C SER A 707 26.18 -7.14 20.68
N PHE A 708 25.45 -8.21 20.38
CA PHE A 708 25.80 -9.57 20.79
C PHE A 708 26.82 -10.21 19.85
N ARG A 709 27.98 -10.59 20.39
CA ARG A 709 29.04 -11.28 19.61
C ARG A 709 28.81 -12.78 19.47
N ASN A 710 28.25 -13.41 20.50
CA ASN A 710 28.10 -14.87 20.62
C ASN A 710 26.63 -15.34 20.64
N ILE A 711 25.69 -14.51 20.16
CA ILE A 711 24.28 -14.93 20.08
C ILE A 711 24.13 -16.15 19.18
N ASN A 712 23.33 -17.12 19.62
CA ASN A 712 23.07 -18.32 18.86
C ASN A 712 22.13 -18.05 17.67
N GLU A 713 22.55 -18.42 16.46
CA GLU A 713 21.76 -18.19 15.24
C GLU A 713 20.36 -18.80 15.31
N ARG A 714 20.19 -19.93 16.02
CA ARG A 714 18.88 -20.62 16.17
C ARG A 714 17.81 -19.73 16.78
N VAL A 715 18.20 -18.81 17.67
CA VAL A 715 17.30 -17.88 18.35
C VAL A 715 16.74 -16.88 17.34
N LEU A 716 17.61 -16.35 16.48
CA LEU A 716 17.22 -15.38 15.44
C LEU A 716 16.37 -16.03 14.35
N TRP A 717 16.68 -17.28 13.96
CA TRP A 717 15.84 -18.05 13.04
C TRP A 717 14.44 -18.26 13.61
N SER A 718 14.33 -18.69 14.87
CA SER A 718 13.04 -18.85 15.54
C SER A 718 12.27 -17.53 15.62
N LEU A 719 12.95 -16.40 15.85
CA LEU A 719 12.34 -15.08 15.81
C LEU A 719 11.75 -14.79 14.42
N ALA A 720 12.55 -14.96 13.37
CA ALA A 720 12.16 -14.59 12.02
C ALA A 720 11.01 -15.46 11.46
N GLU A 721 10.92 -16.72 11.88
CA GLU A 721 9.87 -17.66 11.46
C GLU A 721 8.56 -17.51 12.24
N ASN A 722 8.64 -17.23 13.56
CA ASN A 722 7.46 -17.30 14.44
C ASN A 722 6.89 -15.94 14.87
N CYS A 723 7.70 -14.86 14.90
CA CYS A 723 7.27 -13.54 15.37
C CYS A 723 6.56 -12.71 14.27
N LEU A 724 5.44 -13.21 13.76
CA LEU A 724 4.76 -12.67 12.56
C LEU A 724 4.16 -11.26 12.71
N ASN A 725 3.99 -10.78 13.94
CA ASN A 725 3.38 -9.49 14.26
C ASN A 725 4.39 -8.38 14.59
N VAL A 726 5.70 -8.64 14.40
CA VAL A 726 6.75 -7.66 14.65
C VAL A 726 6.63 -6.49 13.68
N THR A 727 6.68 -5.28 14.24
CA THR A 727 6.66 -3.99 13.55
C THR A 727 8.02 -3.31 13.60
N LEU A 728 8.76 -3.46 14.72
CA LEU A 728 10.11 -2.92 14.91
C LEU A 728 11.08 -4.05 15.28
N LEU A 729 12.12 -4.21 14.46
CA LEU A 729 13.19 -5.17 14.70
C LEU A 729 14.55 -4.48 14.65
N GLU A 730 15.33 -4.62 15.71
CA GLU A 730 16.70 -4.13 15.79
C GLU A 730 17.65 -5.27 16.11
N LEU A 731 18.61 -5.49 15.20
CA LEU A 731 19.61 -6.56 15.22
C LEU A 731 21.02 -6.00 15.00
N SER A 732 21.26 -4.74 15.42
CA SER A 732 22.51 -4.03 15.11
C SER A 732 23.74 -4.71 15.72
N GLY A 733 24.81 -4.80 14.93
CA GLY A 733 26.12 -5.26 15.39
C GLY A 733 26.21 -6.76 15.69
N ILE A 734 25.24 -7.56 15.23
CA ILE A 734 25.24 -9.02 15.39
C ILE A 734 25.97 -9.69 14.21
N PRO A 735 27.09 -10.42 14.43
CA PRO A 735 27.90 -10.97 13.35
C PRO A 735 27.22 -12.05 12.50
N CYS A 736 26.32 -12.86 13.07
CA CYS A 736 25.66 -13.97 12.39
C CYS A 736 24.44 -13.54 11.54
N VAL A 737 24.09 -12.25 11.53
CA VAL A 737 22.97 -11.74 10.71
C VAL A 737 23.41 -11.64 9.25
N ASN A 738 22.81 -12.50 8.41
CA ASN A 738 23.11 -12.64 6.98
C ASN A 738 21.86 -12.54 6.10
N ASP A 739 22.06 -12.57 4.78
CA ASP A 739 20.96 -12.46 3.81
C ASP A 739 19.87 -13.53 3.99
N ALA A 740 20.25 -14.77 4.31
CA ALA A 740 19.29 -15.87 4.46
C ALA A 740 18.34 -15.61 5.64
N LEU A 741 18.88 -15.17 6.78
CA LEU A 741 18.11 -14.79 7.95
C LEU A 741 17.20 -13.59 7.63
N ILE A 742 17.73 -12.53 7.04
CA ILE A 742 16.94 -11.32 6.75
C ILE A 742 15.85 -11.60 5.70
N SER A 743 16.12 -12.40 4.66
CA SER A 743 15.10 -12.82 3.69
C SER A 743 13.98 -13.67 4.33
N SER A 744 14.24 -14.35 5.43
CA SER A 744 13.20 -15.10 6.16
C SER A 744 12.17 -14.18 6.85
N LEU A 745 12.54 -12.92 7.16
CA LEU A 745 11.62 -11.90 7.69
C LEU A 745 10.50 -11.50 6.74
N LYS A 746 10.49 -11.98 5.48
CA LYS A 746 9.35 -11.81 4.55
C LYS A 746 8.02 -12.32 5.12
N HIS A 747 8.04 -13.17 6.14
CA HIS A 747 6.85 -13.62 6.85
C HIS A 747 6.28 -12.55 7.80
N CYS A 748 7.11 -11.62 8.29
CA CYS A 748 6.76 -10.50 9.16
C CYS A 748 6.19 -9.32 8.35
N ARG A 749 5.01 -9.48 7.76
CA ARG A 749 4.42 -8.48 6.83
C ARG A 749 4.10 -7.11 7.44
N LYS A 750 4.06 -7.02 8.78
CA LYS A 750 3.82 -5.78 9.52
C LYS A 750 5.11 -5.01 9.83
N LEU A 751 6.27 -5.56 9.47
CA LEU A 751 7.56 -4.92 9.73
C LEU A 751 7.65 -3.58 9.00
N SER A 752 7.83 -2.52 9.77
CA SER A 752 7.93 -1.14 9.27
C SER A 752 9.22 -0.43 9.71
N HIS A 753 9.86 -0.90 10.79
CA HIS A 753 11.14 -0.39 11.27
C HIS A 753 12.15 -1.54 11.34
N LEU A 754 13.27 -1.40 10.64
CA LEU A 754 14.34 -2.39 10.65
C LEU A 754 15.68 -1.70 10.87
N ASN A 755 16.40 -2.12 11.92
CA ASN A 755 17.77 -1.72 12.16
C ASN A 755 18.72 -2.92 12.12
N ILE A 756 19.59 -2.94 11.13
CA ILE A 756 20.66 -3.93 10.94
C ILE A 756 22.02 -3.26 10.79
N LYS A 757 22.20 -2.11 11.45
CA LYS A 757 23.45 -1.35 11.43
C LYS A 757 24.63 -2.25 11.82
N GLY A 758 25.69 -2.21 11.01
CA GLY A 758 26.92 -2.96 11.25
C GLY A 758 26.84 -4.45 10.94
N CYS A 759 25.73 -4.95 10.38
CA CYS A 759 25.61 -6.34 9.93
C CYS A 759 26.37 -6.53 8.61
N LYS A 760 27.57 -7.10 8.73
CA LYS A 760 28.60 -7.13 7.67
C LYS A 760 28.30 -8.08 6.49
N GLN A 761 27.39 -9.04 6.68
CA GLN A 761 27.05 -10.10 5.71
C GLN A 761 25.77 -9.83 4.91
N ILE A 762 25.29 -8.59 4.91
CA ILE A 762 24.05 -8.18 4.25
C ILE A 762 24.33 -7.56 2.88
N THR A 763 23.67 -8.08 1.84
CA THR A 763 23.74 -7.58 0.46
C THR A 763 22.38 -7.07 -0.03
N ASP A 764 22.35 -6.55 -1.27
CA ASP A 764 21.11 -6.07 -1.90
C ASP A 764 20.01 -7.14 -1.99
N LEU A 765 20.37 -8.44 -1.95
CA LEU A 765 19.45 -9.56 -2.16
C LEU A 765 18.36 -9.59 -1.08
N SER A 766 18.77 -9.57 0.19
CA SER A 766 17.84 -9.63 1.33
C SER A 766 17.00 -8.38 1.48
N ILE A 767 17.60 -7.20 1.24
CA ILE A 767 16.86 -5.94 1.23
C ILE A 767 15.78 -5.98 0.15
N CYS A 768 16.13 -6.33 -1.10
CA CYS A 768 15.16 -6.39 -2.20
C CYS A 768 14.03 -7.40 -1.95
N ASP A 769 14.33 -8.54 -1.34
CA ASP A 769 13.32 -9.54 -0.94
C ASP A 769 12.30 -8.94 0.04
N LEU A 770 12.77 -8.19 1.04
CA LEU A 770 11.90 -7.53 2.01
C LEU A 770 11.07 -6.41 1.41
N LEU A 771 11.64 -5.60 0.52
CA LEU A 771 10.93 -4.50 -0.14
C LEU A 771 9.74 -4.94 -0.99
N GLY A 772 9.75 -6.20 -1.45
CA GLY A 772 8.62 -6.79 -2.17
C GLY A 772 7.39 -7.09 -1.30
N VAL A 773 7.56 -7.15 0.02
CA VAL A 773 6.54 -7.63 0.96
C VAL A 773 6.23 -6.61 2.07
N CYS A 774 7.25 -6.06 2.70
CA CYS A 774 7.13 -5.15 3.84
C CYS A 774 7.03 -3.69 3.37
N ARG A 775 6.45 -2.83 4.23
CA ARG A 775 6.31 -1.40 3.99
C ARG A 775 7.05 -0.64 5.08
N PHE A 776 8.23 -0.12 4.74
CA PHE A 776 9.12 0.50 5.70
C PHE A 776 8.81 1.98 5.88
N VAL A 777 8.88 2.41 7.14
CA VAL A 777 8.88 3.80 7.59
C VAL A 777 10.31 4.23 7.95
N SER A 778 11.07 3.38 8.66
CA SER A 778 12.47 3.63 9.00
C SER A 778 13.36 2.43 8.68
N LEU A 779 14.50 2.67 8.02
CA LEU A 779 15.49 1.67 7.67
C LEU A 779 16.89 2.12 8.07
N VAL A 780 17.50 1.41 9.01
CA VAL A 780 18.87 1.66 9.45
C VAL A 780 19.79 0.55 8.89
N LEU A 781 20.56 0.92 7.87
CA LEU A 781 21.46 0.06 7.11
C LEU A 781 22.93 0.49 7.24
N SER A 782 23.23 1.45 8.12
CA SER A 782 24.56 2.03 8.29
C SER A 782 25.63 0.95 8.55
N GLY A 783 26.78 1.05 7.89
CA GLY A 783 27.88 0.09 8.03
C GLY A 783 27.69 -1.25 7.31
N CYS A 784 26.59 -1.44 6.56
CA CYS A 784 26.40 -2.59 5.66
C CYS A 784 27.14 -2.35 4.34
N TYR A 785 28.46 -2.51 4.36
CA TYR A 785 29.37 -2.12 3.26
C TYR A 785 29.20 -2.92 1.94
N GLN A 786 28.41 -3.99 1.92
CA GLN A 786 28.16 -4.78 0.70
C GLN A 786 26.93 -4.29 -0.09
N LEU A 787 26.12 -3.38 0.46
CA LEU A 787 24.96 -2.80 -0.22
C LEU A 787 25.39 -1.87 -1.36
N THR A 788 24.66 -1.92 -2.48
CA THR A 788 24.92 -1.09 -3.67
C THR A 788 23.70 -0.26 -4.04
N ASP A 789 23.81 0.55 -5.09
CA ASP A 789 22.70 1.36 -5.64
C ASP A 789 21.43 0.55 -5.94
N LYS A 790 21.54 -0.77 -6.15
CA LYS A 790 20.39 -1.65 -6.41
C LYS A 790 19.33 -1.59 -5.31
N SER A 791 19.74 -1.65 -4.04
CA SER A 791 18.82 -1.56 -2.90
C SER A 791 18.13 -0.19 -2.83
N ILE A 792 18.88 0.90 -3.08
CA ILE A 792 18.37 2.28 -3.10
C ILE A 792 17.37 2.51 -4.24
N LEU A 793 17.67 2.04 -5.45
CA LEU A 793 16.76 2.10 -6.59
C LEU A 793 15.48 1.30 -6.30
N ALA A 794 15.60 0.12 -5.71
CA ALA A 794 14.45 -0.68 -5.31
C ALA A 794 13.57 0.04 -4.27
N LEU A 795 14.17 0.72 -3.29
CA LEU A 795 13.47 1.54 -2.29
C LEU A 795 12.63 2.64 -2.97
N ALA A 796 13.25 3.41 -3.87
CA ALA A 796 12.60 4.50 -4.60
C ALA A 796 11.37 4.04 -5.40
N HIS A 797 11.40 2.79 -5.89
CA HIS A 797 10.29 2.25 -6.65
C HIS A 797 9.17 1.63 -5.81
N THR A 798 9.48 1.09 -4.62
CA THR A 798 8.58 0.20 -3.88
C THR A 798 8.05 0.77 -2.57
N GLN A 799 8.73 1.77 -1.97
CA GLN A 799 8.44 2.26 -0.62
C GLN A 799 7.91 3.70 -0.60
N PRO A 800 6.58 3.91 -0.75
CA PRO A 800 5.97 5.24 -0.73
C PRO A 800 5.93 5.90 0.67
N PHE A 801 6.05 5.11 1.74
CA PHE A 801 5.88 5.55 3.13
C PHE A 801 7.21 5.66 3.89
N LEU A 802 8.34 5.58 3.21
CA LEU A 802 9.65 5.68 3.84
C LEU A 802 9.86 7.13 4.31
N GLU A 803 10.17 7.30 5.59
CA GLU A 803 10.39 8.59 6.24
C GLU A 803 11.86 8.78 6.62
N GLU A 804 12.55 7.71 6.98
CA GLU A 804 13.94 7.76 7.41
C GLU A 804 14.77 6.60 6.84
N ILE A 805 15.98 6.92 6.37
CA ILE A 805 16.98 5.93 5.99
C ILE A 805 18.38 6.36 6.44
N TYR A 806 19.08 5.43 7.08
CA TYR A 806 20.45 5.63 7.54
C TYR A 806 21.35 4.64 6.80
N ILE A 807 22.25 5.16 5.97
CA ILE A 807 23.17 4.38 5.11
C ILE A 807 24.62 4.82 5.29
N SER A 808 24.92 5.60 6.33
CA SER A 808 26.29 6.03 6.67
C SER A 808 27.24 4.83 6.76
N GLY A 809 28.40 4.93 6.09
CA GLY A 809 29.38 3.85 5.96
C GLY A 809 29.07 2.79 4.88
N CYS A 810 27.97 2.91 4.13
CA CYS A 810 27.72 2.10 2.94
C CYS A 810 28.49 2.69 1.73
N THR A 811 29.77 2.30 1.61
CA THR A 811 30.73 2.90 0.66
C THR A 811 30.45 2.60 -0.81
N ARG A 812 29.61 1.61 -1.12
CA ARG A 812 29.24 1.22 -2.49
C ARG A 812 27.91 1.81 -2.98
N ILE A 813 27.31 2.70 -2.18
CA ILE A 813 26.12 3.46 -2.56
C ILE A 813 26.59 4.83 -3.06
N SER A 814 26.21 5.19 -4.28
CA SER A 814 26.55 6.45 -4.91
C SER A 814 25.66 7.60 -4.43
N PRO A 815 26.19 8.84 -4.36
CA PRO A 815 25.36 10.01 -4.08
C PRO A 815 24.24 10.23 -5.12
N ALA A 816 24.44 9.78 -6.37
CA ALA A 816 23.43 9.83 -7.41
C ALA A 816 22.22 8.94 -7.10
N ALA A 817 22.44 7.73 -6.60
CA ALA A 817 21.35 6.86 -6.17
C ALA A 817 20.58 7.45 -4.97
N VAL A 818 21.29 8.09 -4.03
CA VAL A 818 20.67 8.79 -2.90
C VAL A 818 19.79 9.95 -3.36
N ARG A 819 20.28 10.81 -4.27
CA ARG A 819 19.48 11.88 -4.89
C ARG A 819 18.25 11.31 -5.61
N PHE A 820 18.43 10.24 -6.38
CA PHE A 820 17.33 9.57 -7.05
C PHE A 820 16.26 9.07 -6.06
N LEU A 821 16.66 8.55 -4.89
CA LEU A 821 15.72 8.16 -3.85
C LEU A 821 14.94 9.38 -3.33
N GLN A 822 15.63 10.49 -3.03
CA GLN A 822 15.00 11.75 -2.59
C GLN A 822 13.96 12.26 -3.61
N ASP A 823 14.32 12.29 -4.89
CA ASP A 823 13.47 12.81 -5.98
C ASP A 823 12.20 11.97 -6.26
N ASN A 824 12.18 10.73 -5.77
CA ASN A 824 11.13 9.75 -6.01
C ASN A 824 10.33 9.37 -4.76
N THR A 825 10.73 9.79 -3.56
CA THR A 825 9.93 9.63 -2.34
C THR A 825 8.78 10.63 -2.28
N ILE A 826 7.71 10.29 -1.57
CA ILE A 826 6.51 11.17 -1.48
C ILE A 826 6.66 12.20 -0.35
N ARG A 827 7.32 11.81 0.74
CA ARG A 827 7.60 12.65 1.91
C ARG A 827 9.08 13.02 1.93
N ARG A 828 9.44 14.06 2.69
CA ARG A 828 10.83 14.44 2.90
C ARG A 828 11.52 13.28 3.60
N LEU A 829 12.32 12.54 2.85
CA LEU A 829 13.06 11.42 3.37
C LEU A 829 14.27 11.95 4.14
N TYR A 830 14.37 11.66 5.44
CA TYR A 830 15.59 11.91 6.17
C TYR A 830 16.63 10.88 5.75
N ILE A 831 17.71 11.34 5.10
CA ILE A 831 18.82 10.48 4.70
C ILE A 831 20.07 10.90 5.45
N ASP A 832 20.67 9.96 6.19
CA ASP A 832 22.03 10.10 6.69
C ASP A 832 22.96 9.17 5.91
N HIS A 833 23.77 9.76 5.03
CA HIS A 833 24.78 9.06 4.24
C HIS A 833 26.13 9.76 4.37
N LYS A 834 26.88 9.41 5.40
CA LYS A 834 28.25 9.86 5.61
C LYS A 834 29.23 8.75 5.23
N ILE A 835 30.16 9.04 4.32
CA ILE A 835 31.25 8.14 3.97
C ILE A 835 32.49 8.58 4.76
N PRO A 836 33.03 7.77 5.69
CA PRO A 836 34.22 8.13 6.45
C PRO A 836 35.40 8.36 5.50
N ASN A 837 36.16 9.44 5.70
CA ASN A 837 37.38 9.80 4.96
C ASN A 837 37.18 10.18 3.47
N ALA A 838 35.96 10.43 3.01
CA ALA A 838 35.75 11.07 1.71
C ALA A 838 36.06 12.58 1.82
N LEU A 839 36.90 13.11 0.93
CA LEU A 839 37.04 14.57 0.76
C LEU A 839 35.67 15.17 0.38
N PRO A 840 35.36 16.43 0.77
CA PRO A 840 34.06 17.06 0.53
C PRO A 840 33.54 17.02 -0.92
N ASP A 841 34.41 16.76 -1.91
CA ASP A 841 34.08 16.75 -3.34
C ASP A 841 34.47 15.45 -4.07
N ALA A 842 34.81 14.37 -3.34
CA ALA A 842 35.19 13.09 -3.98
C ALA A 842 33.97 12.28 -4.45
N MET A 843 33.24 12.79 -5.44
CA MET A 843 32.23 12.04 -6.18
C MET A 843 32.91 11.20 -7.28
N MET A 844 33.17 9.92 -7.02
CA MET A 844 33.48 8.99 -8.10
C MET A 844 32.17 8.41 -8.65
N ALA A 845 31.69 8.93 -9.78
CA ALA A 845 30.70 8.23 -10.58
C ALA A 845 31.43 7.18 -11.42
N ARG A 846 31.11 5.90 -11.23
CA ARG A 846 31.58 4.85 -12.13
C ARG A 846 30.79 4.98 -13.42
N ASN A 847 31.46 5.32 -14.51
CA ASN A 847 30.84 5.35 -15.82
C ASN A 847 30.40 3.91 -16.18
N LEU A 848 29.09 3.69 -16.30
CA LEU A 848 28.48 2.36 -16.50
C LEU A 848 28.87 1.72 -17.82
N ASP A 849 29.29 2.52 -18.81
CA ASP A 849 29.66 2.03 -20.13
C ASP A 849 31.17 1.72 -20.26
N THR A 850 32.03 2.39 -19.48
CA THR A 850 33.50 2.24 -19.59
C THR A 850 34.14 1.53 -18.40
N GLY A 851 33.45 1.44 -17.26
CA GLY A 851 33.94 0.75 -16.06
C GLY A 851 35.09 1.45 -15.32
N LEU A 852 35.57 2.59 -15.83
CA LEU A 852 36.62 3.42 -15.23
C LEU A 852 36.00 4.49 -14.30
N PHE A 853 36.77 4.87 -13.27
CA PHE A 853 36.43 5.96 -12.37
C PHE A 853 37.04 7.26 -12.93
N GLU A 854 36.21 8.23 -13.27
CA GLU A 854 36.65 9.58 -13.65
C GLU A 854 36.23 10.58 -12.57
N GLN A 855 37.11 11.55 -12.28
CA GLN A 855 36.80 12.70 -11.44
C GLN A 855 35.94 13.69 -12.24
N VAL A 856 34.88 14.22 -11.62
CA VAL A 856 34.15 15.40 -12.14
C VAL A 856 34.75 16.65 -11.53
#